data_AF-A0A1Y6IWW0-F1
#
_entry.id   AF-A0A1Y6IWW0-F1
#
_cell.length_a   1.000
_cell.length_b   1.000
_cell.length_c   1.000
_cell.angle_alpha   90.00
_cell.angle_beta   90.00
_cell.angle_gamma   90.00
#
_symmetry.space_group_name_H-M   'P 1'
#
loop_
_entity.id
_entity.type
_entity.pdbx_description
1 polymer ?
#
loop_
_entity_poly.entity_id
_entity_poly.type
_entity_poly.pdbx_seq_one_letter_code
_entity_poly.pdbx_strand_id
1 'polypeptide(L)'
;MRNLPSGSMFVRHHSFSSHTSPVISDAAASAKQSKDDLDVVTRKDMLNRKLTELSQTEKSLQQQLHRHWRFDRTVNQDLSDKKTYSEQRKNELKAIKGGEDIAAQYGLTLAVTDAFLKDHLQLLKVDTPIPADYMRDQVSTDYYERCREIYKAKGGNTSLPVLFVNSENGAEQVLGHFRGTKHIYGTPEQHLSKNLEFLQPGLYALPLRYQSAVIPAQKLIHIYGAQPSAYALMAGANGPKQTVIPDVSVDNQKLLNALRPLENGVCDRLRDIPDKVGPAKLAKAAADMVEQLADVYEDRDTMAEHRHNPVLANGLKAMRAIADSLPELSHDSYKFSSAYQTLCEELQVCLSATKPYDLSDFKMAAAPLLAAEHLPSSVPEPQMHLVSSGMGALALGLDAAEIMTGNQNVTELSSLKHGKSPVYYEVNKLRQERSTESAHDNTLYATLNHSIPNHPENPGWNVDAVIESLQAHLNQTGKRTKPVVLIVDATLEKRGDMDKLVSRFANDIAQNRLKMVVCKSYQKFANLGSAKVMAGGIGIISADDPATRQAQSYLNHAEESLNLMANNDAQLMVHLLGCREHEFQLLDRAVENGRFVAQNLFHGEDGHQPLDFYDDHLPFGMLSMQSEPHLFSLDMADGHKDLKLNRESHVVTNYLKNRDSFGFTTTTLSGVPVDRERTVRMSYGQESQAELTERLYMPSLLMKKGEMQWDCSQARKLIHELANDAIKTVRIPPHVRPTLRQKLYVAGQLEKPEPDNTSRLTSGTDALRQQQLKNGARGMTLNKVASVMDHLSEVILMGTKPEQWIAGKDRPVIDELLAGVIYSGMPGVSSAGRSAVLALQKHMSMADMLSSRPEQQQQGLNALAGAMIRLPGWPQMANTLVDIPDNVFESARISEQSRVIQAMFAPLDSQTRLHVIQQCVEQDQLSKAEALLKFVEEGDDSLAPDSFYSATHDVDDGLQNLPRPMNEREQNLQLNRLRLQEQALMSRK
;
A
#
# COMPACT_ATOMS: atom_id res chain seq x y z
N MET A 1 -0.74 -43.72 -34.21
CA MET A 1 -0.51 -43.97 -35.64
C MET A 1 0.51 -42.98 -36.16
N ARG A 2 1.38 -43.46 -37.05
CA ARG A 2 2.70 -42.94 -37.43
C ARG A 2 2.67 -41.82 -38.48
N ASN A 3 3.60 -40.86 -38.31
CA ASN A 3 4.54 -40.28 -39.30
C ASN A 3 4.42 -38.78 -39.67
N LEU A 4 5.42 -38.01 -39.22
CA LEU A 4 6.18 -37.00 -39.99
C LEU A 4 7.17 -37.74 -40.94
N PRO A 5 8.00 -37.13 -41.86
CA PRO A 5 8.45 -35.72 -41.93
C PRO A 5 8.77 -35.12 -43.34
N SER A 6 9.25 -33.85 -43.31
CA SER A 6 10.36 -33.25 -44.11
C SER A 6 10.28 -32.99 -45.63
N GLY A 7 10.64 -31.74 -46.02
CA GLY A 7 11.91 -31.52 -46.72
C GLY A 7 11.94 -30.97 -48.16
N SER A 8 12.06 -29.63 -48.27
CA SER A 8 13.10 -28.89 -49.03
C SER A 8 13.22 -28.85 -50.58
N MET A 9 13.55 -27.63 -51.05
CA MET A 9 14.49 -27.25 -52.14
C MET A 9 14.05 -27.09 -53.62
N PHE A 10 14.05 -25.81 -54.04
CA PHE A 10 14.84 -25.17 -55.13
C PHE A 10 14.61 -25.40 -56.65
N VAL A 11 14.61 -24.23 -57.34
CA VAL A 11 15.28 -23.87 -58.63
C VAL A 11 14.51 -23.90 -59.98
N ARG A 12 14.40 -22.68 -60.55
CA ARG A 12 14.57 -22.17 -61.95
C ARG A 12 13.96 -22.91 -63.15
N HIS A 13 13.36 -22.13 -64.07
CA HIS A 13 13.92 -21.76 -65.40
C HIS A 13 12.95 -20.87 -66.21
N HIS A 14 13.37 -19.67 -66.65
CA HIS A 14 13.80 -19.27 -68.02
C HIS A 14 12.70 -19.23 -69.11
N SER A 15 12.60 -18.08 -69.80
CA SER A 15 12.83 -17.88 -71.27
C SER A 15 11.96 -16.74 -71.85
N PHE A 16 12.55 -15.65 -72.38
CA PHE A 16 12.99 -15.32 -73.77
C PHE A 16 11.98 -14.34 -74.41
N SER A 17 12.23 -13.02 -74.50
CA SER A 17 13.02 -12.22 -75.48
C SER A 17 12.43 -12.07 -76.90
N SER A 18 12.30 -10.84 -77.38
CA SER A 18 12.78 -10.31 -78.69
C SER A 18 12.08 -8.97 -79.01
N HIS A 19 12.82 -7.85 -78.98
CA HIS A 19 13.47 -7.15 -80.10
C HIS A 19 12.57 -6.12 -80.81
N THR A 20 12.90 -4.83 -80.69
CA THR A 20 13.56 -4.03 -81.74
C THR A 20 13.63 -2.56 -81.33
N SER A 21 14.80 -1.95 -81.49
CA SER A 21 15.02 -0.48 -81.53
C SER A 21 15.34 -0.09 -82.97
N PRO A 22 15.19 1.19 -83.36
CA PRO A 22 16.34 2.10 -83.24
C PRO A 22 16.03 3.58 -82.90
N VAL A 23 16.85 4.11 -82.00
CA VAL A 23 17.60 5.40 -82.01
C VAL A 23 17.03 6.59 -82.82
N ILE A 24 16.80 7.73 -82.16
CA ILE A 24 17.50 9.03 -82.39
C ILE A 24 17.43 9.88 -81.11
N SER A 25 18.52 10.62 -80.92
CA SER A 25 18.98 11.48 -79.83
C SER A 25 17.96 12.38 -79.14
N ASP A 26 18.10 12.49 -77.81
CA ASP A 26 18.35 13.79 -77.21
C ASP A 26 19.33 13.70 -76.03
N ALA A 27 20.21 14.70 -76.01
CA ALA A 27 21.37 14.79 -75.15
C ALA A 27 21.02 15.39 -73.78
N ALA A 28 21.82 15.00 -72.79
CA ALA A 28 22.17 15.76 -71.58
C ALA A 28 21.09 16.01 -70.51
N ALA A 29 21.09 15.17 -69.47
CA ALA A 29 21.39 15.58 -68.09
C ALA A 29 21.36 14.37 -67.14
N SER A 30 22.36 13.48 -67.26
CA SER A 30 22.70 12.56 -66.17
C SER A 30 23.43 13.38 -65.10
N ALA A 31 22.67 13.90 -64.14
CA ALA A 31 23.24 14.29 -62.86
C ALA A 31 23.74 13.01 -62.18
N LYS A 32 25.04 12.74 -62.32
CA LYS A 32 25.75 11.83 -61.41
C LYS A 32 25.56 12.42 -60.01
N GLN A 33 24.57 11.94 -59.27
CA GLN A 33 24.54 12.13 -57.82
C GLN A 33 25.87 11.60 -57.30
N SER A 34 26.69 12.50 -56.80
CA SER A 34 27.98 12.13 -56.24
C SER A 34 27.71 11.20 -55.05
N LYS A 35 28.69 10.35 -54.72
CA LYS A 35 28.58 9.48 -53.53
C LYS A 35 28.31 10.31 -52.26
N ASP A 36 28.76 11.56 -52.25
CA ASP A 36 28.47 12.56 -51.22
C ASP A 36 27.00 12.97 -51.17
N ASP A 37 26.30 13.09 -52.31
CA ASP A 37 24.87 13.41 -52.34
C ASP A 37 24.02 12.27 -51.77
N LEU A 38 24.41 11.01 -52.04
CA LEU A 38 23.76 9.84 -51.46
C LEU A 38 24.00 9.74 -49.94
N ASP A 39 25.23 10.04 -49.49
CA ASP A 39 25.59 10.08 -48.07
C ASP A 39 24.89 11.24 -47.33
N VAL A 40 24.71 12.39 -47.99
CA VAL A 40 23.95 13.53 -47.44
C VAL A 40 22.47 13.21 -47.33
N VAL A 41 21.86 12.58 -48.33
CA VAL A 41 20.46 12.12 -48.26
C VAL A 41 20.28 11.08 -47.16
N THR A 42 21.19 10.11 -47.06
CA THR A 42 21.15 9.08 -46.01
C THR A 42 21.32 9.69 -44.61
N ARG A 43 22.22 10.67 -44.43
CA ARG A 43 22.36 11.42 -43.17
C ARG A 43 21.13 12.27 -42.87
N LYS A 44 20.51 12.89 -43.88
CA LYS A 44 19.29 13.68 -43.74
C LYS A 44 18.12 12.79 -43.32
N ASP A 45 17.98 11.60 -43.90
CA ASP A 45 16.95 10.63 -43.53
C ASP A 45 17.19 10.06 -42.13
N MET A 46 18.44 9.80 -41.75
CA MET A 46 18.79 9.45 -40.37
C MET A 46 18.50 10.58 -39.38
N LEU A 47 18.79 11.83 -39.74
CA LEU A 47 18.49 13.00 -38.91
C LEU A 47 16.99 13.24 -38.79
N ASN A 48 16.23 13.06 -39.87
CA ASN A 48 14.77 13.18 -39.87
C ASN A 48 14.12 12.07 -39.05
N ARG A 49 14.61 10.82 -39.14
CA ARG A 49 14.18 9.73 -38.25
C ARG A 49 14.49 10.06 -36.79
N LYS A 50 15.72 10.49 -36.47
CA LYS A 50 16.08 10.94 -35.12
C LYS A 50 15.23 12.11 -34.63
N LEU A 51 14.90 13.07 -35.50
CA LEU A 51 14.05 14.21 -35.15
C LEU A 51 12.62 13.77 -34.86
N THR A 52 12.10 12.82 -35.66
CA THR A 52 10.77 12.23 -35.46
C THR A 52 10.74 11.41 -34.17
N GLU A 53 11.77 10.61 -33.90
CA GLU A 53 11.96 9.86 -32.66
C GLU A 53 12.08 10.78 -31.45
N LEU A 54 12.82 11.89 -31.57
CA LEU A 54 12.94 12.91 -30.50
C LEU A 54 11.59 13.59 -30.23
N SER A 55 10.84 13.95 -31.27
CA SER A 55 9.51 14.55 -31.11
C SER A 55 8.50 13.57 -30.51
N GLN A 56 8.55 12.30 -30.90
CA GLN A 56 7.75 11.24 -30.28
C GLN A 56 8.16 11.00 -28.82
N THR A 57 9.47 11.04 -28.53
CA THR A 57 10.00 10.94 -27.16
C THR A 57 9.56 12.12 -26.31
N GLU A 58 9.60 13.34 -26.85
CA GLU A 58 9.14 14.55 -26.17
C GLU A 58 7.65 14.50 -25.86
N LYS A 59 6.81 14.12 -26.83
CA LYS A 59 5.37 13.91 -26.61
C LYS A 59 5.09 12.84 -25.57
N SER A 60 5.82 11.71 -25.62
CA SER A 60 5.71 10.65 -24.63
C SER A 60 6.10 11.14 -23.23
N LEU A 61 7.23 11.84 -23.10
CA LEU A 61 7.66 12.43 -21.84
C LEU A 61 6.66 13.46 -21.30
N GLN A 62 6.07 14.30 -22.15
CA GLN A 62 5.01 15.23 -21.77
C GLN A 62 3.75 14.51 -21.28
N GLN A 63 3.32 13.46 -21.98
CA GLN A 63 2.19 12.63 -21.54
C GLN A 63 2.47 11.95 -20.19
N GLN A 64 3.67 11.41 -20.00
CA GLN A 64 4.09 10.80 -18.73
C GLN A 64 4.12 11.81 -17.60
N LEU A 65 4.71 12.97 -17.84
CA LEU A 65 4.79 14.07 -16.88
C LEU A 65 3.39 14.55 -16.49
N HIS A 66 2.48 14.67 -17.47
CA HIS A 66 1.09 15.00 -17.24
C HIS A 66 0.36 13.91 -16.41
N ARG A 67 0.61 12.62 -16.67
CA ARG A 67 0.07 11.51 -15.84
C ARG A 67 0.62 11.52 -14.41
N HIS A 68 1.92 11.77 -14.24
CA HIS A 68 2.54 11.92 -12.92
C HIS A 68 1.94 13.11 -12.16
N TRP A 69 1.74 14.24 -12.83
CA TRP A 69 1.07 15.40 -12.26
C TRP A 69 -0.39 15.14 -11.90
N ARG A 70 -1.13 14.38 -12.73
CA ARG A 70 -2.48 13.92 -12.38
C ARG A 70 -2.46 13.13 -11.09
N PHE A 71 -1.50 12.22 -10.91
CA PHE A 71 -1.36 11.51 -9.65
C PHE A 71 -1.05 12.44 -8.47
N ASP A 72 -0.06 13.33 -8.61
CA ASP A 72 0.31 14.27 -7.55
C ASP A 72 -0.90 15.14 -7.13
N ARG A 73 -1.76 15.52 -8.09
CA ARG A 73 -3.03 16.23 -7.84
C ARG A 73 -4.11 15.37 -7.18
N THR A 74 -4.15 14.08 -7.47
CA THR A 74 -5.23 13.19 -7.01
C THR A 74 -4.92 12.59 -5.65
N VAL A 75 -3.66 12.30 -5.34
CA VAL A 75 -3.30 11.52 -4.13
C VAL A 75 -2.22 12.19 -3.26
N ASN A 76 -1.41 13.13 -3.78
CA ASN A 76 -0.38 13.82 -2.95
C ASN A 76 -0.86 15.15 -2.33
N GLN A 77 -2.13 15.55 -2.46
CA GLN A 77 -2.68 16.78 -1.86
C GLN A 77 -2.66 16.78 -0.31
N ASP A 78 -2.39 15.62 0.30
CA ASP A 78 -2.39 15.38 1.74
C ASP A 78 -1.26 16.07 2.53
N LEU A 79 -0.32 16.74 1.84
CA LEU A 79 0.73 17.56 2.47
C LEU A 79 0.36 19.05 2.59
N SER A 80 -0.86 19.42 2.17
CA SER A 80 -1.43 20.75 2.39
C SER A 80 -2.54 20.67 3.44
N ASP A 81 -2.37 21.38 4.55
CA ASP A 81 -3.06 21.22 5.84
C ASP A 81 -4.60 21.35 5.87
N LYS A 82 -5.34 21.36 4.76
CA LYS A 82 -6.78 21.72 4.81
C LYS A 82 -7.81 20.85 4.09
N LYS A 83 -7.49 19.98 3.13
CA LYS A 83 -8.44 18.95 2.62
C LYS A 83 -7.71 17.74 2.01
N THR A 84 -7.98 16.54 2.52
CA THR A 84 -7.38 15.29 2.00
C THR A 84 -8.19 14.76 0.81
N TYR A 85 -7.59 13.93 -0.07
CA TYR A 85 -8.31 13.35 -1.20
C TYR A 85 -9.58 12.61 -0.76
N SER A 86 -9.48 11.88 0.36
CA SER A 86 -10.60 11.21 1.01
C SER A 86 -11.78 12.14 1.28
N GLU A 87 -11.52 13.35 1.77
CA GLU A 87 -12.57 14.34 2.07
C GLU A 87 -13.20 14.91 0.79
N GLN A 88 -12.40 15.18 -0.24
CA GLN A 88 -12.91 15.59 -1.54
C GLN A 88 -13.87 14.52 -2.10
N ARG A 89 -13.44 13.25 -2.12
CA ARG A 89 -14.27 12.15 -2.63
C ARG A 89 -15.53 11.93 -1.81
N LYS A 90 -15.45 12.01 -0.48
CA LYS A 90 -16.64 12.00 0.39
C LYS A 90 -17.65 13.08 0.00
N ASN A 91 -17.19 14.30 -0.26
CA ASN A 91 -18.06 15.40 -0.67
C ASN A 91 -18.67 15.18 -2.05
N GLU A 92 -17.90 14.68 -3.02
CA GLU A 92 -18.37 14.36 -4.36
C GLU A 92 -19.44 13.26 -4.35
N LEU A 93 -19.22 12.19 -3.60
CA LEU A 93 -20.18 11.09 -3.44
C LEU A 93 -21.44 11.54 -2.71
N LYS A 94 -21.29 12.35 -1.64
CA LYS A 94 -22.43 12.89 -0.88
C LYS A 94 -23.28 13.88 -1.69
N ALA A 95 -22.69 14.53 -2.70
CA ALA A 95 -23.43 15.40 -3.61
C ALA A 95 -24.36 14.62 -4.56
N ILE A 96 -24.15 13.31 -4.73
CA ILE A 96 -25.01 12.42 -5.51
C ILE A 96 -26.08 11.84 -4.58
N LYS A 97 -27.36 12.10 -4.89
CA LYS A 97 -28.48 11.57 -4.12
C LYS A 97 -28.51 10.03 -4.18
N GLY A 98 -28.51 9.38 -3.01
CA GLY A 98 -28.35 7.92 -2.87
C GLY A 98 -26.89 7.47 -2.71
N GLY A 99 -25.92 8.39 -2.80
CA GLY A 99 -24.50 8.13 -2.60
C GLY A 99 -24.01 8.32 -1.15
N GLU A 100 -24.88 8.75 -0.23
CA GLU A 100 -24.50 9.17 1.12
C GLU A 100 -23.92 8.04 1.97
N ASP A 101 -24.44 6.82 1.84
CA ASP A 101 -23.94 5.65 2.57
C ASP A 101 -22.55 5.22 2.07
N ILE A 102 -22.32 5.30 0.76
CA ILE A 102 -21.03 4.99 0.16
C ILE A 102 -20.02 6.08 0.53
N ALA A 103 -20.44 7.35 0.52
CA ALA A 103 -19.62 8.46 1.00
C ALA A 103 -19.22 8.28 2.48
N ALA A 104 -20.14 7.84 3.33
CA ALA A 104 -19.86 7.59 4.75
C ALA A 104 -18.86 6.44 4.98
N GLN A 105 -18.72 5.54 3.99
CA GLN A 105 -17.80 4.41 4.03
C GLN A 105 -16.47 4.64 3.31
N TYR A 106 -16.40 5.65 2.45
CA TYR A 106 -15.20 5.98 1.70
C TYR A 106 -14.04 6.34 2.65
N GLY A 107 -12.85 5.79 2.44
CA GLY A 107 -11.69 6.03 3.28
C GLY A 107 -11.76 5.44 4.69
N LEU A 108 -12.77 4.61 5.00
CA LEU A 108 -12.77 3.84 6.25
C LEU A 108 -11.64 2.79 6.22
N THR A 109 -10.44 3.19 6.65
CA THR A 109 -9.41 2.26 7.11
C THR A 109 -9.83 1.67 8.46
N LEU A 110 -9.52 0.42 8.73
CA LEU A 110 -9.79 -0.21 10.04
C LEU A 110 -8.60 -0.08 11.00
N ALA A 111 -7.63 0.72 10.58
CA ALA A 111 -6.37 0.99 11.23
C ALA A 111 -6.29 2.50 11.56
N VAL A 112 -6.03 2.84 12.83
CA VAL A 112 -6.02 4.23 13.36
C VAL A 112 -4.59 4.74 13.57
N THR A 113 -4.27 5.93 13.05
CA THR A 113 -2.92 6.56 13.06
C THR A 113 -2.26 6.71 14.43
N ASP A 114 -3.04 6.94 15.49
CA ASP A 114 -2.53 7.27 16.82
C ASP A 114 -3.25 6.46 17.91
N ALA A 115 -2.47 5.78 18.76
CA ALA A 115 -2.95 4.94 19.86
C ALA A 115 -3.68 5.71 21.01
N PHE A 116 -3.97 7.01 20.85
CA PHE A 116 -4.42 7.88 21.95
C PHE A 116 -5.58 8.83 21.64
N LEU A 117 -6.21 8.78 20.46
CA LEU A 117 -7.38 9.62 20.18
C LEU A 117 -8.68 8.94 20.62
N LYS A 118 -9.43 9.64 21.50
CA LYS A 118 -10.69 9.18 22.11
C LYS A 118 -11.82 8.95 21.10
N ASP A 119 -11.76 9.65 19.97
CA ASP A 119 -12.71 9.64 18.86
C ASP A 119 -11.95 9.47 17.55
N HIS A 120 -12.13 8.33 16.87
CA HIS A 120 -11.36 8.00 15.67
C HIS A 120 -12.20 7.56 14.46
N LEU A 121 -13.51 7.34 14.56
CA LEU A 121 -14.35 7.02 13.39
C LEU A 121 -14.30 8.13 12.33
N GLN A 122 -14.26 9.38 12.77
CA GLN A 122 -14.21 10.53 11.86
C GLN A 122 -12.82 10.73 11.23
N LEU A 123 -11.79 10.10 11.79
CA LEU A 123 -10.40 10.22 11.38
C LEU A 123 -9.96 9.11 10.41
N LEU A 124 -10.84 8.14 10.12
CA LEU A 124 -10.57 7.09 9.16
C LEU A 124 -10.57 7.68 7.75
N LYS A 125 -9.36 7.79 7.17
CA LYS A 125 -9.11 8.32 5.85
C LYS A 125 -8.17 7.40 5.04
N VAL A 126 -8.24 7.46 3.71
CA VAL A 126 -7.36 6.71 2.78
C VAL A 126 -5.89 7.03 3.05
N ASP A 127 -5.63 8.28 3.42
CA ASP A 127 -4.31 8.90 3.56
C ASP A 127 -3.62 8.66 4.91
N THR A 128 -4.23 7.84 5.78
CA THR A 128 -3.67 7.52 7.10
C THR A 128 -2.29 6.87 6.94
N PRO A 129 -1.17 7.52 7.34
CA PRO A 129 0.11 6.84 7.44
C PRO A 129 0.04 5.94 8.67
N ILE A 130 -0.46 4.72 8.50
CA ILE A 130 -0.73 3.77 9.59
C ILE A 130 0.59 3.49 10.36
N PRO A 131 0.75 3.87 11.64
CA PRO A 131 0.54 3.08 12.86
C PRO A 131 -0.91 2.67 12.98
N ALA A 132 -1.20 1.45 13.46
CA ALA A 132 -2.58 1.17 13.85
C ALA A 132 -2.76 -0.03 14.75
N ASP A 133 -3.57 0.21 15.77
CA ASP A 133 -4.46 -0.75 16.40
C ASP A 133 -5.69 -0.94 15.52
N TYR A 134 -6.24 -2.15 15.47
CA TYR A 134 -7.51 -2.35 14.79
C TYR A 134 -8.65 -1.70 15.58
N MET A 135 -9.61 -1.10 14.88
CA MET A 135 -10.87 -0.62 15.46
C MET A 135 -11.62 -1.66 16.31
N ARG A 136 -11.33 -2.94 16.09
CA ARG A 136 -11.88 -4.05 16.85
C ARG A 136 -11.27 -4.21 18.24
N ASP A 137 -10.05 -3.74 18.44
CA ASP A 137 -9.28 -3.96 19.65
C ASP A 137 -9.54 -2.84 20.67
N GLN A 138 -9.80 -1.63 20.17
CA GLN A 138 -10.19 -0.47 20.97
C GLN A 138 -11.33 0.29 20.30
N VAL A 139 -12.52 0.17 20.90
CA VAL A 139 -13.72 0.87 20.42
C VAL A 139 -13.69 2.31 20.93
N SER A 140 -13.74 3.29 20.04
CA SER A 140 -13.82 4.72 20.39
C SER A 140 -15.15 5.14 21.01
N THR A 141 -15.16 6.34 21.60
CA THR A 141 -16.39 6.94 22.13
C THR A 141 -17.38 7.23 21.01
N ASP A 142 -16.94 7.86 19.91
CA ASP A 142 -17.77 8.10 18.72
C ASP A 142 -18.38 6.82 18.11
N TYR A 143 -17.68 5.68 18.14
CA TYR A 143 -18.23 4.38 17.70
C TYR A 143 -19.42 3.97 18.56
N TYR A 144 -19.25 4.00 19.88
CA TYR A 144 -20.29 3.59 20.80
C TYR A 144 -21.48 4.56 20.79
N GLU A 145 -21.22 5.86 20.64
CA GLU A 145 -22.26 6.87 20.44
C GLU A 145 -23.06 6.59 19.17
N ARG A 146 -22.39 6.25 18.05
CA ARG A 146 -23.08 5.92 16.79
C ARG A 146 -23.98 4.69 16.92
N CYS A 147 -23.51 3.63 17.59
CA CYS A 147 -24.36 2.48 17.91
C CYS A 147 -25.61 2.88 18.71
N ARG A 148 -25.43 3.75 19.72
CA ARG A 148 -26.54 4.25 20.54
C ARG A 148 -27.51 5.11 19.75
N GLU A 149 -27.05 5.92 18.81
CA GLU A 149 -27.92 6.71 17.92
C GLU A 149 -28.81 5.80 17.08
N ILE A 150 -28.24 4.77 16.45
CA ILE A 150 -29.00 3.79 15.64
C ILE A 150 -30.04 3.08 16.52
N TYR A 151 -29.64 2.62 17.71
CA TYR A 151 -30.53 1.96 18.67
C TYR A 151 -31.68 2.87 19.12
N LYS A 152 -31.38 4.13 19.47
CA LYS A 152 -32.41 5.13 19.82
C LYS A 152 -33.37 5.39 18.67
N ALA A 153 -32.86 5.50 17.44
CA ALA A 153 -33.69 5.73 16.25
C ALA A 153 -34.67 4.58 15.97
N LYS A 154 -34.36 3.37 16.44
CA LYS A 154 -35.24 2.19 16.37
C LYS A 154 -36.21 2.07 17.57
N GLY A 155 -36.21 3.03 18.48
CA GLY A 155 -37.06 3.02 19.68
C GLY A 155 -36.48 2.26 20.87
N GLY A 156 -35.17 1.96 20.83
CA GLY A 156 -34.47 1.22 21.87
C GLY A 156 -34.50 1.91 23.24
N ASN A 157 -34.63 1.13 24.32
CA ASN A 157 -34.66 1.65 25.68
C ASN A 157 -33.26 2.04 26.17
N THR A 158 -33.04 3.35 26.41
CA THR A 158 -31.75 3.91 26.84
C THR A 158 -31.50 3.83 28.35
N SER A 159 -32.48 3.38 29.14
CA SER A 159 -32.32 3.24 30.60
C SER A 159 -31.54 2.00 31.00
N LEU A 160 -31.44 1.01 30.11
CA LEU A 160 -30.66 -0.20 30.33
C LEU A 160 -29.28 -0.07 29.69
N PRO A 161 -28.23 -0.68 30.29
CA PRO A 161 -26.94 -0.80 29.65
C PRO A 161 -27.04 -1.75 28.46
N VAL A 162 -26.58 -1.31 27.28
CA VAL A 162 -26.68 -2.08 26.04
C VAL A 162 -25.28 -2.45 25.54
N LEU A 163 -25.15 -3.72 25.18
CA LEU A 163 -24.00 -4.29 24.48
C LEU A 163 -24.34 -4.39 22.99
N PHE A 164 -23.42 -3.99 22.10
CA PHE A 164 -23.63 -4.08 20.66
C PHE A 164 -22.82 -5.22 20.07
N VAL A 165 -23.48 -6.12 19.34
CA VAL A 165 -22.90 -7.36 18.80
C VAL A 165 -23.25 -7.51 17.33
N ASN A 166 -22.43 -8.21 16.55
CA ASN A 166 -22.60 -8.29 15.10
C ASN A 166 -23.63 -9.33 14.64
N SER A 167 -23.97 -10.30 15.49
CA SER A 167 -24.80 -11.44 15.16
C SER A 167 -25.48 -12.02 16.39
N GLU A 168 -26.55 -12.79 16.15
CA GLU A 168 -27.21 -13.59 17.18
C GLU A 168 -26.26 -14.63 17.79
N ASN A 169 -25.52 -15.37 16.97
CA ASN A 169 -24.55 -16.36 17.46
C ASN A 169 -23.43 -15.71 18.30
N GLY A 170 -22.93 -14.53 17.90
CA GLY A 170 -21.97 -13.79 18.71
C GLY A 170 -22.55 -13.35 20.07
N ALA A 171 -23.83 -12.98 20.10
CA ALA A 171 -24.54 -12.68 21.35
C ALA A 171 -24.66 -13.93 22.23
N GLU A 172 -24.98 -15.08 21.65
CA GLU A 172 -25.08 -16.38 22.35
C GLU A 172 -23.75 -16.76 23.00
N GLN A 173 -22.64 -16.69 22.25
CA GLN A 173 -21.29 -16.99 22.76
C GLN A 173 -20.93 -16.10 23.96
N VAL A 174 -21.23 -14.80 23.88
CA VAL A 174 -20.99 -13.87 25.00
C VAL A 174 -21.89 -14.18 26.20
N LEU A 175 -23.19 -14.45 25.97
CA LEU A 175 -24.14 -14.75 27.04
C LEU A 175 -23.87 -16.07 27.76
N GLY A 176 -23.25 -17.04 27.07
CA GLY A 176 -22.83 -18.32 27.67
C GLY A 176 -22.00 -18.14 28.95
N HIS A 177 -21.12 -17.13 28.99
CA HIS A 177 -20.30 -16.78 30.16
C HIS A 177 -21.08 -16.21 31.33
N PHE A 178 -22.30 -15.72 31.08
CA PHE A 178 -23.19 -15.20 32.11
C PHE A 178 -24.23 -16.23 32.57
N ARG A 179 -24.14 -17.49 32.11
CA ARG A 179 -25.06 -18.56 32.53
C ARG A 179 -25.03 -18.73 34.05
N GLY A 180 -26.21 -18.69 34.67
CA GLY A 180 -26.35 -18.81 36.13
C GLY A 180 -25.91 -17.57 36.92
N THR A 181 -25.49 -16.50 36.26
CA THR A 181 -25.14 -15.23 36.91
C THR A 181 -26.36 -14.31 37.04
N LYS A 182 -26.28 -13.34 37.97
CA LYS A 182 -27.32 -12.31 38.14
C LYS A 182 -27.38 -11.28 36.99
N HIS A 183 -26.44 -11.31 36.06
CA HIS A 183 -26.26 -10.29 35.02
C HIS A 183 -27.29 -10.38 33.88
N ILE A 184 -27.94 -11.54 33.72
CA ILE A 184 -28.94 -11.83 32.68
C ILE A 184 -30.24 -12.35 33.31
N TYR A 185 -31.34 -12.31 32.58
CA TYR A 185 -32.62 -12.88 33.02
C TYR A 185 -32.78 -14.31 32.53
N GLY A 186 -32.90 -15.27 33.46
CA GLY A 186 -33.10 -16.68 33.10
C GLY A 186 -31.84 -17.31 32.50
N THR A 187 -32.03 -18.19 31.52
CA THR A 187 -30.93 -18.80 30.77
C THR A 187 -30.46 -17.88 29.63
N PRO A 188 -29.23 -18.04 29.10
CA PRO A 188 -28.76 -17.31 27.92
C PRO A 188 -29.77 -17.31 26.75
N GLU A 189 -30.37 -18.46 26.45
CA GLU A 189 -31.32 -18.65 25.35
C GLU A 189 -32.64 -17.90 25.60
N GLN A 190 -33.12 -17.91 26.85
CA GLN A 190 -34.32 -17.15 27.26
C GLN A 190 -34.06 -15.64 27.24
N HIS A 191 -32.85 -15.21 27.59
CA HIS A 191 -32.48 -13.81 27.58
C HIS A 191 -32.36 -13.30 26.14
N LEU A 192 -31.65 -14.05 25.29
CA LEU A 192 -31.44 -13.73 23.88
C LEU A 192 -32.76 -13.61 23.12
N SER A 193 -33.65 -14.61 23.22
CA SER A 193 -34.96 -14.60 22.55
C SER A 193 -35.89 -13.45 22.97
N LYS A 194 -35.68 -12.84 24.15
CA LYS A 194 -36.53 -11.75 24.65
C LYS A 194 -35.93 -10.36 24.50
N ASN A 195 -34.61 -10.24 24.45
CA ASN A 195 -33.92 -8.96 24.60
C ASN A 195 -33.01 -8.64 23.41
N LEU A 196 -32.63 -9.61 22.56
CA LEU A 196 -31.81 -9.30 21.39
C LEU A 196 -32.63 -8.53 20.36
N GLU A 197 -32.20 -7.31 20.06
CA GLU A 197 -32.86 -6.41 19.11
C GLU A 197 -32.02 -6.29 17.83
N PHE A 198 -32.60 -6.69 16.71
CA PHE A 198 -32.01 -6.46 15.39
C PHE A 198 -32.09 -4.98 15.01
N LEU A 199 -30.94 -4.35 14.74
CA LEU A 199 -30.90 -2.97 14.28
C LEU A 199 -30.80 -2.90 12.76
N GLN A 200 -29.85 -3.65 12.20
CA GLN A 200 -29.54 -3.76 10.79
C GLN A 200 -28.56 -4.93 10.54
N PRO A 201 -28.30 -5.34 9.28
CA PRO A 201 -27.32 -6.38 8.99
C PRO A 201 -25.96 -6.09 9.66
N GLY A 202 -25.41 -7.07 10.38
CA GLY A 202 -24.16 -6.94 11.11
C GLY A 202 -24.21 -6.11 12.41
N LEU A 203 -25.40 -5.71 12.90
CA LEU A 203 -25.55 -4.94 14.14
C LEU A 203 -26.84 -5.29 14.91
N TYR A 204 -26.65 -5.77 16.14
CA TYR A 204 -27.68 -6.08 17.12
C TYR A 204 -27.40 -5.34 18.43
N ALA A 205 -28.46 -5.06 19.17
CA ALA A 205 -28.41 -4.54 20.53
C ALA A 205 -28.84 -5.62 21.52
N LEU A 206 -28.04 -5.81 22.57
CA LEU A 206 -28.31 -6.73 23.66
C LEU A 206 -28.35 -5.95 24.98
N PRO A 207 -29.55 -5.59 25.47
CA PRO A 207 -29.74 -4.98 26.77
C PRO A 207 -29.34 -5.94 27.89
N LEU A 208 -28.39 -5.51 28.72
CA LEU A 208 -27.95 -6.20 29.93
C LEU A 208 -28.62 -5.60 31.17
N ARG A 209 -28.62 -6.34 32.28
CA ARG A 209 -29.28 -5.86 33.51
C ARG A 209 -28.47 -4.81 34.26
N TYR A 210 -27.14 -4.90 34.21
CA TYR A 210 -26.24 -4.07 35.03
C TYR A 210 -25.06 -3.55 34.21
N GLN A 211 -24.67 -2.30 34.45
CA GLN A 211 -23.52 -1.68 33.76
C GLN A 211 -22.22 -2.47 34.02
N SER A 212 -22.10 -3.11 35.19
CA SER A 212 -20.97 -3.96 35.54
C SER A 212 -20.82 -5.20 34.65
N ALA A 213 -21.86 -5.61 33.91
CA ALA A 213 -21.80 -6.70 32.95
C ALA A 213 -21.19 -6.28 31.60
N VAL A 214 -21.25 -4.99 31.26
CA VAL A 214 -20.82 -4.47 29.95
C VAL A 214 -19.31 -4.63 29.76
N ILE A 215 -18.51 -4.28 30.77
CA ILE A 215 -17.04 -4.34 30.70
C ILE A 215 -16.54 -5.77 30.41
N PRO A 216 -16.92 -6.82 31.17
CA PRO A 216 -16.51 -8.18 30.86
C PRO A 216 -17.11 -8.68 29.54
N ALA A 217 -18.36 -8.33 29.21
CA ALA A 217 -18.96 -8.72 27.94
C ALA A 217 -18.22 -8.12 26.72
N GLN A 218 -17.76 -6.87 26.82
CA GLN A 218 -16.99 -6.20 25.77
C GLN A 218 -15.66 -6.91 25.50
N LYS A 219 -15.00 -7.45 26.54
CA LYS A 219 -13.79 -8.27 26.36
C LYS A 219 -14.09 -9.55 25.59
N LEU A 220 -15.22 -10.20 25.88
CA LEU A 220 -15.65 -11.42 25.20
C LEU A 220 -16.00 -11.15 23.73
N ILE A 221 -16.61 -9.99 23.41
CA ILE A 221 -16.87 -9.59 22.03
C ILE A 221 -15.59 -9.59 21.19
N HIS A 222 -14.52 -9.00 21.74
CA HIS A 222 -13.23 -8.98 21.05
C HIS A 222 -12.69 -10.41 20.88
N ILE A 223 -12.73 -11.25 21.93
CA ILE A 223 -12.24 -12.64 21.88
C ILE A 223 -12.99 -13.49 20.83
N TYR A 224 -14.32 -13.37 20.76
CA TYR A 224 -15.17 -14.12 19.84
C TYR A 224 -15.27 -13.52 18.43
N GLY A 225 -14.81 -12.28 18.23
CA GLY A 225 -15.02 -11.57 16.97
C GLY A 225 -16.48 -11.22 16.70
N ALA A 226 -17.21 -10.93 17.78
CA ALA A 226 -18.60 -10.50 17.72
C ALA A 226 -18.74 -8.97 17.54
N GLN A 227 -17.65 -8.23 17.34
CA GLN A 227 -17.68 -6.77 17.22
C GLN A 227 -18.35 -6.38 15.89
N PRO A 228 -19.34 -5.47 15.88
CA PRO A 228 -19.88 -4.92 14.63
C PRO A 228 -18.80 -4.24 13.79
N SER A 229 -18.95 -4.22 12.46
CA SER A 229 -18.00 -3.51 11.60
C SER A 229 -18.33 -2.02 11.54
N ALA A 230 -17.30 -1.16 11.42
CA ALA A 230 -17.49 0.28 11.22
C ALA A 230 -18.31 0.58 9.95
N TYR A 231 -18.15 -0.25 8.91
CA TYR A 231 -18.95 -0.18 7.68
C TYR A 231 -20.45 -0.38 7.93
N ALA A 232 -20.81 -1.37 8.75
CA ALA A 232 -22.20 -1.60 9.15
C ALA A 232 -22.74 -0.39 9.92
N LEU A 233 -21.98 0.16 10.86
CA LEU A 233 -22.39 1.35 11.61
C LEU A 233 -22.61 2.57 10.72
N MET A 234 -21.67 2.86 9.82
CA MET A 234 -21.72 4.06 8.99
C MET A 234 -22.85 4.00 7.96
N ALA A 235 -23.19 2.80 7.47
CA ALA A 235 -24.37 2.60 6.61
C ALA A 235 -25.69 2.88 7.35
N GLY A 236 -25.83 2.42 8.60
CA GLY A 236 -27.11 2.50 9.32
C GLY A 236 -27.54 3.88 9.75
N ALA A 237 -26.60 4.82 9.73
CA ALA A 237 -26.73 6.03 10.50
C ALA A 237 -27.03 7.27 9.65
N ASN A 238 -27.19 7.08 8.33
CA ASN A 238 -27.80 8.05 7.41
C ASN A 238 -29.32 7.80 7.22
N GLY A 239 -29.90 6.83 7.92
CA GLY A 239 -31.31 6.48 7.81
C GLY A 239 -31.60 5.45 6.71
N PRO A 240 -32.86 5.31 6.25
CA PRO A 240 -33.19 4.35 5.20
C PRO A 240 -32.49 4.71 3.88
N LYS A 241 -31.92 3.69 3.22
CA LYS A 241 -31.24 3.83 1.93
C LYS A 241 -32.08 4.62 0.93
N GLN A 242 -31.59 5.78 0.51
CA GLN A 242 -32.21 6.53 -0.56
C GLN A 242 -31.92 5.84 -1.90
N THR A 243 -32.94 5.70 -2.73
CA THR A 243 -32.76 5.18 -4.10
C THR A 243 -31.92 6.17 -4.91
N VAL A 244 -30.87 5.66 -5.55
CA VAL A 244 -30.06 6.45 -6.49
C VAL A 244 -30.95 6.91 -7.65
N ILE A 245 -30.96 8.20 -7.94
CA ILE A 245 -31.73 8.74 -9.07
C ILE A 245 -30.94 8.53 -10.36
N PRO A 246 -31.52 7.86 -11.39
CA PRO A 246 -30.86 7.69 -12.68
C PRO A 246 -30.60 9.03 -13.38
N ASP A 247 -29.43 9.14 -14.02
CA ASP A 247 -29.04 10.26 -14.86
C ASP A 247 -28.87 9.80 -16.32
N VAL A 248 -29.76 10.27 -17.19
CA VAL A 248 -29.80 9.87 -18.61
C VAL A 248 -28.58 10.32 -19.42
N SER A 249 -27.81 11.28 -18.91
CA SER A 249 -26.56 11.74 -19.55
C SER A 249 -25.37 10.81 -19.26
N VAL A 250 -25.52 9.90 -18.30
CA VAL A 250 -24.54 8.88 -17.95
C VAL A 250 -24.75 7.63 -18.80
N ASP A 251 -23.67 7.04 -19.30
CA ASP A 251 -23.68 5.72 -19.92
C ASP A 251 -22.54 4.87 -19.35
N ASN A 252 -22.85 4.07 -18.33
CA ASN A 252 -21.86 3.25 -17.63
C ASN A 252 -21.27 2.15 -18.51
N GLN A 253 -21.98 1.70 -19.55
CA GLN A 253 -21.41 0.75 -20.51
C GLN A 253 -20.22 1.37 -21.26
N LYS A 254 -20.33 2.64 -21.66
CA LYS A 254 -19.21 3.34 -22.32
C LYS A 254 -18.03 3.53 -21.38
N LEU A 255 -18.29 3.84 -20.11
CA LEU A 255 -17.24 3.99 -19.10
C LEU A 255 -16.54 2.66 -18.80
N LEU A 256 -17.29 1.57 -18.69
CA LEU A 256 -16.74 0.23 -18.50
C LEU A 256 -15.89 -0.21 -19.70
N ASN A 257 -16.39 0.01 -20.92
CA ASN A 257 -15.64 -0.31 -22.14
C ASN A 257 -14.31 0.45 -22.24
N ALA A 258 -14.21 1.62 -21.61
CA ALA A 258 -12.98 2.41 -21.59
C ALA A 258 -11.93 1.92 -20.58
N LEU A 259 -12.30 0.98 -19.70
CA LEU A 259 -11.37 0.29 -18.79
C LEU A 259 -10.82 -1.00 -19.40
N ARG A 260 -11.39 -1.49 -20.51
CA ARG A 260 -10.98 -2.73 -21.16
C ARG A 260 -9.58 -2.60 -21.81
N PRO A 261 -8.86 -3.72 -21.98
CA PRO A 261 -7.64 -3.75 -22.76
C PRO A 261 -7.95 -3.47 -24.24
N LEU A 262 -7.72 -2.23 -24.66
CA LEU A 262 -7.37 -1.89 -26.04
C LEU A 262 -5.87 -2.15 -26.22
N GLU A 263 -5.34 -2.33 -27.43
CA GLU A 263 -3.89 -2.42 -27.62
C GLU A 263 -3.19 -1.20 -26.96
N ASN A 264 -2.32 -1.45 -25.97
CA ASN A 264 -1.70 -0.46 -25.07
C ASN A 264 -2.64 0.18 -24.03
N GLY A 265 -3.65 -0.57 -23.56
CA GLY A 265 -4.59 -0.16 -22.52
C GLY A 265 -3.95 -0.08 -21.12
N VAL A 266 -4.73 0.39 -20.14
CA VAL A 266 -4.25 0.60 -18.76
C VAL A 266 -3.75 -0.69 -18.13
N CYS A 267 -4.53 -1.76 -18.23
CA CYS A 267 -4.20 -3.07 -17.69
C CYS A 267 -2.95 -3.67 -18.35
N ASP A 268 -2.79 -3.51 -19.67
CA ASP A 268 -1.58 -3.96 -20.38
C ASP A 268 -0.33 -3.24 -19.88
N ARG A 269 -0.37 -1.91 -19.77
CA ARG A 269 0.76 -1.12 -19.25
C ARG A 269 1.12 -1.49 -17.81
N LEU A 270 0.13 -1.83 -16.98
CA LEU A 270 0.36 -2.32 -15.62
C LEU A 270 1.04 -3.69 -15.61
N ARG A 271 0.65 -4.60 -16.51
CA ARG A 271 1.28 -5.93 -16.65
C ARG A 271 2.67 -5.89 -17.26
N ASP A 272 2.91 -4.90 -18.12
CA ASP A 272 4.21 -4.66 -18.76
C ASP A 272 5.27 -4.15 -17.79
N ILE A 273 4.91 -3.77 -16.56
CA ILE A 273 5.89 -3.43 -15.52
C ILE A 273 6.74 -4.68 -15.22
N PRO A 274 8.07 -4.62 -15.39
CA PRO A 274 8.91 -5.81 -15.26
C PRO A 274 8.92 -6.36 -13.84
N ASP A 275 8.90 -7.69 -13.68
CA ASP A 275 8.86 -8.37 -12.37
C ASP A 275 10.00 -7.99 -11.40
N LYS A 276 11.10 -7.41 -11.90
CA LYS A 276 12.23 -6.96 -11.07
C LYS A 276 12.02 -5.59 -10.42
N VAL A 277 11.02 -4.84 -10.87
CA VAL A 277 10.62 -3.54 -10.32
C VAL A 277 9.74 -3.79 -9.09
N GLY A 278 9.94 -3.02 -8.01
CA GLY A 278 9.29 -3.24 -6.71
C GLY A 278 7.78 -3.52 -6.80
N PRO A 279 6.96 -2.56 -7.25
CA PRO A 279 5.51 -2.69 -7.26
C PRO A 279 4.94 -3.60 -8.37
N ALA A 280 5.75 -4.33 -9.14
CA ALA A 280 5.26 -5.09 -10.30
C ALA A 280 4.16 -6.11 -9.96
N LYS A 281 4.25 -6.78 -8.80
CA LYS A 281 3.21 -7.72 -8.34
C LYS A 281 1.89 -7.01 -8.00
N LEU A 282 1.95 -5.82 -7.39
CA LEU A 282 0.77 -5.00 -7.15
C LEU A 282 0.17 -4.46 -8.44
N ALA A 283 0.99 -4.11 -9.42
CA ALA A 283 0.51 -3.63 -10.71
C ALA A 283 -0.31 -4.70 -11.44
N LYS A 284 0.19 -5.95 -11.44
CA LYS A 284 -0.54 -7.10 -11.98
C LYS A 284 -1.85 -7.35 -11.23
N ALA A 285 -1.82 -7.28 -9.90
CA ALA A 285 -3.03 -7.37 -9.09
C ALA A 285 -4.04 -6.27 -9.42
N ALA A 286 -3.59 -5.02 -9.62
CA ALA A 286 -4.44 -3.90 -10.01
C ALA A 286 -5.09 -4.12 -11.38
N ALA A 287 -4.32 -4.59 -12.37
CA ALA A 287 -4.85 -4.91 -13.70
C ALA A 287 -5.92 -6.00 -13.63
N ASP A 288 -5.65 -7.10 -12.93
CA ASP A 288 -6.54 -8.25 -12.86
C ASP A 288 -7.81 -7.92 -12.04
N MET A 289 -7.73 -7.09 -11.00
CA MET A 289 -8.93 -6.58 -10.29
C MET A 289 -9.82 -5.71 -11.20
N VAL A 290 -9.23 -4.81 -11.99
CA VAL A 290 -9.99 -3.95 -12.90
C VAL A 290 -10.69 -4.77 -13.99
N GLU A 291 -10.00 -5.76 -14.55
CA GLU A 291 -10.58 -6.66 -15.55
C GLU A 291 -11.65 -7.57 -14.96
N GLN A 292 -11.40 -8.18 -13.79
CA GLN A 292 -12.39 -9.00 -13.10
C GLN A 292 -13.68 -8.21 -12.82
N LEU A 293 -13.59 -6.90 -12.54
CA LEU A 293 -14.77 -6.06 -12.34
C LEU A 293 -15.56 -5.95 -13.66
N ALA A 294 -14.86 -5.74 -14.77
CA ALA A 294 -15.47 -5.66 -16.09
C ALA A 294 -16.17 -6.97 -16.47
N ASP A 295 -15.49 -8.10 -16.29
CA ASP A 295 -16.04 -9.43 -16.57
C ASP A 295 -17.31 -9.69 -15.77
N VAL A 296 -17.29 -9.41 -14.46
CA VAL A 296 -18.44 -9.62 -13.56
C VAL A 296 -19.64 -8.75 -13.95
N TYR A 297 -19.39 -7.52 -14.38
CA TYR A 297 -20.46 -6.61 -14.82
C TYR A 297 -21.08 -7.03 -16.15
N GLU A 298 -20.33 -7.70 -17.01
CA GLU A 298 -20.80 -8.22 -18.30
C GLU A 298 -21.57 -9.53 -18.12
N ASP A 299 -21.00 -10.50 -17.41
CA ASP A 299 -21.60 -11.83 -17.20
C ASP A 299 -22.97 -11.75 -16.51
N ARG A 300 -23.21 -10.69 -15.74
CA ARG A 300 -24.44 -10.47 -14.97
C ARG A 300 -25.37 -9.42 -15.56
N ASP A 301 -25.11 -8.91 -16.75
CA ASP A 301 -25.86 -7.80 -17.36
C ASP A 301 -26.01 -6.58 -16.41
N THR A 302 -25.06 -6.39 -15.49
CA THR A 302 -25.13 -5.37 -14.42
C THR A 302 -25.21 -3.96 -15.02
N MET A 303 -24.55 -3.75 -16.16
CA MET A 303 -24.59 -2.48 -16.88
C MET A 303 -25.95 -2.18 -17.52
N ALA A 304 -26.79 -3.17 -17.79
CA ALA A 304 -28.13 -2.93 -18.29
C ALA A 304 -29.02 -2.32 -17.20
N GLU A 305 -28.95 -2.85 -15.97
CA GLU A 305 -29.68 -2.34 -14.81
C GLU A 305 -29.14 -0.98 -14.34
N HIS A 306 -27.82 -0.82 -14.32
CA HIS A 306 -27.16 0.37 -13.79
C HIS A 306 -26.66 1.33 -14.86
N ARG A 307 -27.18 1.28 -16.09
CA ARG A 307 -26.69 2.08 -17.23
C ARG A 307 -26.56 3.57 -16.92
N HIS A 308 -27.54 4.10 -16.21
CA HIS A 308 -27.68 5.51 -15.85
C HIS A 308 -27.39 5.80 -14.36
N ASN A 309 -26.67 4.91 -13.66
CA ASN A 309 -26.34 5.10 -12.24
C ASN A 309 -25.19 6.12 -12.09
N PRO A 310 -25.43 7.33 -11.54
CA PRO A 310 -24.40 8.36 -11.40
C PRO A 310 -23.31 8.02 -10.36
N VAL A 311 -23.60 7.21 -9.34
CA VAL A 311 -22.61 6.79 -8.34
C VAL A 311 -21.59 5.86 -8.99
N LEU A 312 -22.08 4.86 -9.73
CA LEU A 312 -21.23 3.94 -10.49
C LEU A 312 -20.37 4.70 -11.52
N ALA A 313 -20.96 5.65 -12.24
CA ALA A 313 -20.24 6.46 -13.22
C ALA A 313 -19.10 7.27 -12.59
N ASN A 314 -19.34 7.83 -11.41
CA ASN A 314 -18.35 8.58 -10.67
C ASN A 314 -17.20 7.69 -10.20
N GLY A 315 -17.50 6.49 -9.68
CA GLY A 315 -16.50 5.48 -9.30
C GLY A 315 -15.66 4.99 -10.49
N LEU A 316 -16.29 4.59 -11.60
CA LEU A 316 -15.58 4.10 -12.80
C LEU A 316 -14.62 5.15 -13.38
N LYS A 317 -15.02 6.43 -13.41
CA LYS A 317 -14.17 7.53 -13.86
C LYS A 317 -12.94 7.74 -12.97
N ALA A 318 -13.14 7.75 -11.65
CA ALA A 318 -12.06 7.90 -10.68
C ALA A 318 -11.10 6.70 -10.72
N MET A 319 -11.64 5.48 -10.74
CA MET A 319 -10.87 4.24 -10.86
C MET A 319 -10.01 4.24 -12.12
N ARG A 320 -10.58 4.62 -13.28
CA ARG A 320 -9.82 4.75 -14.53
C ARG A 320 -8.65 5.72 -14.38
N ALA A 321 -8.89 6.91 -13.83
CA ALA A 321 -7.85 7.93 -13.70
C ALA A 321 -6.69 7.48 -12.79
N ILE A 322 -7.00 6.78 -11.70
CA ILE A 322 -5.99 6.21 -10.80
C ILE A 322 -5.21 5.10 -11.51
N ALA A 323 -5.92 4.15 -12.13
CA ALA A 323 -5.30 3.04 -12.85
C ALA A 323 -4.39 3.54 -13.99
N ASP A 324 -4.84 4.58 -14.72
CA ASP A 324 -4.06 5.24 -15.78
C ASP A 324 -2.75 5.85 -15.27
N SER A 325 -2.68 6.22 -13.99
CA SER A 325 -1.53 6.91 -13.40
C SER A 325 -0.51 5.96 -12.75
N LEU A 326 -0.96 4.78 -12.29
CA LEU A 326 -0.13 3.79 -11.59
C LEU A 326 1.18 3.41 -12.34
N PRO A 327 1.19 3.15 -13.66
CA PRO A 327 2.42 2.79 -14.36
C PRO A 327 3.55 3.81 -14.21
N GLU A 328 3.21 5.10 -14.13
CA GLU A 328 4.21 6.17 -13.98
C GLU A 328 4.85 6.22 -12.59
N LEU A 329 4.19 5.60 -11.59
CA LEU A 329 4.64 5.53 -10.20
C LEU A 329 5.49 4.29 -9.90
N SER A 330 5.76 3.44 -10.90
CA SER A 330 6.46 2.17 -10.69
C SER A 330 7.86 2.30 -10.08
N HIS A 331 8.41 3.51 -10.06
CA HIS A 331 9.72 3.87 -9.53
C HIS A 331 9.68 4.35 -8.07
N ASP A 332 8.50 4.46 -7.47
CA ASP A 332 8.27 4.88 -6.09
C ASP A 332 7.21 3.97 -5.46
N SER A 333 7.68 2.97 -4.70
CA SER A 333 6.80 1.94 -4.14
C SER A 333 5.83 2.51 -3.10
N TYR A 334 6.19 3.60 -2.42
CA TYR A 334 5.32 4.26 -1.45
C TYR A 334 4.13 4.92 -2.17
N LYS A 335 4.42 5.79 -3.15
CA LYS A 335 3.37 6.46 -3.95
C LYS A 335 2.51 5.44 -4.68
N PHE A 336 3.14 4.40 -5.25
CA PHE A 336 2.41 3.32 -5.92
C PHE A 336 1.46 2.61 -4.96
N SER A 337 1.91 2.26 -3.75
CA SER A 337 1.05 1.59 -2.76
C SER A 337 -0.13 2.47 -2.34
N SER A 338 0.08 3.78 -2.13
CA SER A 338 -1.03 4.69 -1.80
C SER A 338 -2.03 4.81 -2.95
N ALA A 339 -1.53 4.90 -4.18
CA ALA A 339 -2.37 4.90 -5.39
C ALA A 339 -3.19 3.61 -5.51
N TYR A 340 -2.55 2.48 -5.25
CA TYR A 340 -3.17 1.15 -5.26
C TYR A 340 -4.27 1.04 -4.18
N GLN A 341 -4.02 1.54 -2.97
CA GLN A 341 -5.06 1.58 -1.92
C GLN A 341 -6.25 2.45 -2.34
N THR A 342 -5.97 3.57 -3.01
CA THR A 342 -7.01 4.45 -3.57
C THR A 342 -7.80 3.75 -4.68
N LEU A 343 -7.16 2.93 -5.52
CA LEU A 343 -7.84 2.10 -6.51
C LEU A 343 -8.81 1.12 -5.83
N CYS A 344 -8.41 0.48 -4.74
CA CYS A 344 -9.27 -0.41 -3.94
C CYS A 344 -10.47 0.33 -3.33
N GLU A 345 -10.33 1.60 -2.96
CA GLU A 345 -11.44 2.46 -2.51
C GLU A 345 -12.45 2.70 -3.63
N GLU A 346 -11.99 3.07 -4.83
CA GLU A 346 -12.90 3.30 -5.96
C GLU A 346 -13.54 1.99 -6.47
N LEU A 347 -12.83 0.86 -6.38
CA LEU A 347 -13.41 -0.48 -6.58
C LEU A 347 -14.55 -0.72 -5.59
N GLN A 348 -14.36 -0.41 -4.31
CA GLN A 348 -15.42 -0.53 -3.32
C GLN A 348 -16.61 0.37 -3.64
N VAL A 349 -16.41 1.60 -4.13
CA VAL A 349 -17.49 2.49 -4.58
C VAL A 349 -18.32 1.81 -5.67
N CYS A 350 -17.66 1.27 -6.70
CA CYS A 350 -18.33 0.58 -7.80
C CYS A 350 -19.12 -0.65 -7.29
N LEU A 351 -18.47 -1.53 -6.52
CA LEU A 351 -19.07 -2.74 -5.97
C LEU A 351 -20.20 -2.44 -4.99
N SER A 352 -20.12 -1.35 -4.22
CA SER A 352 -21.18 -0.95 -3.29
C SER A 352 -22.40 -0.39 -4.01
N ALA A 353 -22.19 0.24 -5.18
CA ALA A 353 -23.25 0.82 -6.00
C ALA A 353 -24.09 -0.25 -6.72
N THR A 354 -23.49 -1.40 -7.05
CA THR A 354 -24.14 -2.47 -7.84
C THR A 354 -24.39 -3.76 -7.06
N LYS A 355 -23.59 -4.06 -6.03
CA LYS A 355 -23.61 -5.30 -5.23
C LYS A 355 -23.73 -6.57 -6.09
N PRO A 356 -22.77 -6.82 -6.99
CA PRO A 356 -22.93 -7.85 -8.00
C PRO A 356 -22.78 -9.27 -7.43
N TYR A 357 -22.24 -9.46 -6.21
CA TYR A 357 -21.93 -10.76 -5.65
C TYR A 357 -22.95 -11.22 -4.61
N ASP A 358 -23.20 -12.53 -4.59
CA ASP A 358 -23.99 -13.22 -3.57
C ASP A 358 -23.16 -14.24 -2.76
N LEU A 359 -23.83 -15.01 -1.89
CA LEU A 359 -23.18 -16.00 -1.05
C LEU A 359 -22.63 -17.21 -1.85
N SER A 360 -23.23 -17.54 -2.99
CA SER A 360 -22.74 -18.58 -3.88
C SER A 360 -21.41 -18.17 -4.51
N ASP A 361 -21.28 -16.89 -4.89
CA ASP A 361 -20.03 -16.35 -5.43
C ASP A 361 -18.90 -16.42 -4.41
N PHE A 362 -19.18 -16.07 -3.15
CA PHE A 362 -18.22 -16.26 -2.06
C PHE A 362 -17.77 -17.71 -1.96
N LYS A 363 -18.73 -18.65 -1.93
CA LYS A 363 -18.44 -20.08 -1.80
C LYS A 363 -17.59 -20.60 -2.96
N MET A 364 -17.86 -20.14 -4.18
CA MET A 364 -17.07 -20.48 -5.37
C MET A 364 -15.64 -19.91 -5.29
N ALA A 365 -15.49 -18.63 -4.96
CA ALA A 365 -14.17 -17.99 -4.85
C ALA A 365 -13.33 -18.57 -3.70
N ALA A 366 -13.99 -18.97 -2.60
CA ALA A 366 -13.34 -19.54 -1.43
C ALA A 366 -13.12 -21.06 -1.53
N ALA A 367 -13.83 -21.80 -2.40
CA ALA A 367 -13.75 -23.26 -2.48
C ALA A 367 -12.32 -23.81 -2.61
N PRO A 368 -11.44 -23.26 -3.47
CA PRO A 368 -10.12 -23.85 -3.61
C PRO A 368 -9.19 -23.60 -2.41
N LEU A 369 -9.60 -22.75 -1.44
CA LEU A 369 -8.89 -22.60 -0.16
C LEU A 369 -8.92 -23.87 0.71
N LEU A 370 -9.78 -24.84 0.35
CA LEU A 370 -9.91 -26.14 1.00
C LEU A 370 -9.21 -27.27 0.23
N ALA A 371 -8.59 -26.98 -0.93
CA ALA A 371 -7.87 -27.95 -1.73
C ALA A 371 -8.69 -29.23 -2.06
N ALA A 372 -9.99 -29.06 -2.32
CA ALA A 372 -10.94 -30.15 -2.47
C ALA A 372 -10.60 -31.11 -3.63
N GLU A 373 -9.94 -30.61 -4.68
CA GLU A 373 -9.45 -31.39 -5.83
C GLU A 373 -8.48 -32.52 -5.46
N HIS A 374 -7.85 -32.45 -4.28
CA HIS A 374 -6.94 -33.47 -3.77
C HIS A 374 -7.64 -34.57 -2.95
N LEU A 375 -8.95 -34.44 -2.72
CA LEU A 375 -9.74 -35.42 -1.98
C LEU A 375 -10.27 -36.52 -2.92
N PRO A 376 -10.40 -37.77 -2.44
CA PRO A 376 -11.06 -38.81 -3.21
C PRO A 376 -12.56 -38.54 -3.29
N SER A 377 -13.21 -39.03 -4.36
CA SER A 377 -14.65 -38.83 -4.61
C SER A 377 -15.58 -39.40 -3.52
N SER A 378 -15.05 -40.19 -2.58
CA SER A 378 -15.79 -40.68 -1.40
C SER A 378 -15.95 -39.63 -0.31
N VAL A 379 -15.16 -38.56 -0.32
CA VAL A 379 -15.26 -37.44 0.61
C VAL A 379 -16.20 -36.40 -0.02
N PRO A 380 -17.25 -35.94 0.69
CA PRO A 380 -18.11 -34.88 0.19
C PRO A 380 -17.30 -33.61 -0.12
N GLU A 381 -17.73 -32.87 -1.13
CA GLU A 381 -17.12 -31.58 -1.45
C GLU A 381 -17.28 -30.62 -0.26
N PRO A 382 -16.18 -30.14 0.33
CA PRO A 382 -16.24 -29.33 1.52
C PRO A 382 -16.64 -27.89 1.15
N GLN A 383 -17.39 -27.25 2.03
CA GLN A 383 -17.90 -25.89 1.83
C GLN A 383 -17.21 -24.91 2.79
N MET A 384 -16.93 -23.71 2.30
CA MET A 384 -16.50 -22.57 3.11
C MET A 384 -17.72 -21.77 3.59
N HIS A 385 -17.70 -21.38 4.86
CA HIS A 385 -18.69 -20.50 5.48
C HIS A 385 -18.06 -19.15 5.83
N LEU A 386 -18.75 -18.07 5.50
CA LEU A 386 -18.36 -16.69 5.74
C LEU A 386 -18.66 -16.30 7.19
N VAL A 387 -17.65 -15.78 7.88
CA VAL A 387 -17.75 -15.33 9.27
C VAL A 387 -17.14 -13.94 9.44
N SER A 388 -17.34 -13.32 10.60
CA SER A 388 -16.98 -11.92 10.84
C SER A 388 -15.48 -11.64 10.88
N SER A 389 -14.64 -12.65 11.18
CA SER A 389 -13.19 -12.50 11.30
C SER A 389 -12.47 -13.84 11.45
N GLY A 390 -11.13 -13.85 11.38
CA GLY A 390 -10.31 -15.04 11.68
C GLY A 390 -10.48 -15.58 13.11
N MET A 391 -10.59 -14.72 14.12
CA MET A 391 -10.89 -15.14 15.50
C MET A 391 -12.31 -15.70 15.64
N GLY A 392 -13.27 -15.16 14.89
CA GLY A 392 -14.62 -15.73 14.78
C GLY A 392 -14.59 -17.12 14.15
N ALA A 393 -13.78 -17.31 13.10
CA ALA A 393 -13.56 -18.62 12.49
C ALA A 393 -12.96 -19.60 13.49
N LEU A 394 -11.95 -19.20 14.28
CA LEU A 394 -11.35 -20.05 15.31
C LEU A 394 -12.32 -20.38 16.45
N ALA A 395 -13.11 -19.42 16.92
CA ALA A 395 -14.14 -19.67 17.95
C ALA A 395 -15.18 -20.68 17.46
N LEU A 396 -15.71 -20.48 16.26
CA LEU A 396 -16.64 -21.41 15.63
C LEU A 396 -15.99 -22.76 15.31
N GLY A 397 -14.69 -22.79 15.01
CA GLY A 397 -13.95 -24.02 14.77
C GLY A 397 -13.77 -24.86 16.03
N LEU A 398 -13.57 -24.21 17.18
CA LEU A 398 -13.61 -24.86 18.48
C LEU A 398 -15.01 -25.42 18.79
N ASP A 399 -16.08 -24.66 18.50
CA ASP A 399 -17.47 -25.11 18.69
C ASP A 399 -17.81 -26.31 17.79
N ALA A 400 -17.43 -26.25 16.52
CA ALA A 400 -17.58 -27.36 15.58
C ALA A 400 -16.81 -28.60 16.04
N ALA A 401 -15.59 -28.43 16.57
CA ALA A 401 -14.81 -29.54 17.12
C ALA A 401 -15.45 -30.15 18.38
N GLU A 402 -16.03 -29.33 19.25
CA GLU A 402 -16.80 -29.80 20.41
C GLU A 402 -18.03 -30.60 19.96
N ILE A 403 -18.80 -30.10 18.99
CA ILE A 403 -19.95 -30.82 18.41
C ILE A 403 -19.51 -32.18 17.85
N MET A 404 -18.38 -32.23 17.14
CA MET A 404 -17.89 -33.46 16.51
C MET A 404 -17.33 -34.48 17.49
N THR A 405 -16.73 -34.05 18.60
CA THR A 405 -16.00 -34.93 19.54
C THR A 405 -16.73 -35.18 20.86
N GLY A 406 -17.61 -34.26 21.25
CA GLY A 406 -18.24 -34.16 22.57
C GLY A 406 -17.29 -33.66 23.66
N ASN A 407 -16.16 -33.04 23.31
CA ASN A 407 -15.14 -32.58 24.25
C ASN A 407 -14.67 -31.15 23.90
N GLN A 408 -14.58 -30.29 24.91
CA GLN A 408 -14.14 -28.89 24.80
C GLN A 408 -12.61 -28.74 24.76
N ASN A 409 -11.89 -29.77 25.17
CA ASN A 409 -10.45 -29.69 25.35
C ASN A 409 -9.70 -29.80 24.02
N VAL A 410 -8.69 -28.93 23.86
CA VAL A 410 -7.90 -28.79 22.65
C VAL A 410 -6.42 -28.75 22.97
N THR A 411 -5.69 -29.71 22.41
CA THR A 411 -4.25 -29.85 22.59
C THR A 411 -3.49 -29.25 21.39
N GLU A 412 -2.37 -28.58 21.64
CA GLU A 412 -1.48 -28.13 20.56
C GLU A 412 -0.81 -29.32 19.87
N LEU A 413 -0.82 -29.32 18.55
CA LEU A 413 -0.04 -30.27 17.78
C LEU A 413 1.43 -30.12 18.14
N SER A 414 2.11 -31.23 18.39
CA SER A 414 3.52 -31.19 18.81
C SER A 414 4.28 -32.43 18.39
N SER A 415 5.60 -32.29 18.25
CA SER A 415 6.54 -33.39 18.03
C SER A 415 7.88 -33.12 18.70
N LEU A 416 8.67 -34.17 18.91
CA LEU A 416 10.03 -34.04 19.45
C LEU A 416 10.96 -33.25 18.53
N LYS A 417 10.71 -33.30 17.21
CA LYS A 417 11.55 -32.65 16.19
C LYS A 417 11.22 -31.17 16.06
N HIS A 418 9.94 -30.80 16.08
CA HIS A 418 9.48 -29.44 15.77
C HIS A 418 8.95 -28.67 16.96
N GLY A 419 8.92 -29.27 18.15
CA GLY A 419 8.32 -28.66 19.33
C GLY A 419 6.79 -28.61 19.24
N LYS A 420 6.19 -27.59 19.86
CA LYS A 420 4.74 -27.36 19.86
C LYS A 420 4.37 -26.35 18.78
N SER A 421 3.17 -26.50 18.21
CA SER A 421 2.61 -25.53 17.29
C SER A 421 2.62 -24.14 17.94
N PRO A 422 3.21 -23.13 17.29
CA PRO A 422 3.10 -21.76 17.72
C PRO A 422 1.63 -21.36 17.80
N VAL A 423 1.24 -20.64 18.85
CA VAL A 423 -0.12 -20.14 19.04
C VAL A 423 -0.06 -18.62 19.03
N TYR A 424 -0.85 -18.01 18.14
CA TYR A 424 -0.96 -16.55 18.09
C TYR A 424 -1.54 -16.02 19.42
N TYR A 425 -1.02 -14.90 19.93
CA TYR A 425 -1.29 -14.45 21.30
C TYR A 425 -2.79 -14.24 21.61
N GLU A 426 -3.60 -13.86 20.61
CA GLU A 426 -5.06 -13.71 20.76
C GLU A 426 -5.78 -15.06 20.90
N VAL A 427 -5.25 -16.09 20.24
CA VAL A 427 -5.78 -17.45 20.29
C VAL A 427 -5.58 -18.06 21.68
N ASN A 428 -4.48 -17.70 22.36
CA ASN A 428 -4.26 -18.12 23.74
C ASN A 428 -5.35 -17.60 24.69
N LYS A 429 -5.84 -16.37 24.50
CA LYS A 429 -6.96 -15.84 25.31
C LYS A 429 -8.24 -16.63 25.06
N LEU A 430 -8.59 -16.86 23.80
CA LEU A 430 -9.77 -17.65 23.42
C LEU A 430 -9.73 -19.07 24.02
N ARG A 431 -8.55 -19.69 24.04
CA ARG A 431 -8.35 -21.02 24.64
C ARG A 431 -8.45 -21.00 26.16
N GLN A 432 -7.82 -20.04 26.84
CA GLN A 432 -7.88 -19.91 28.30
C GLN A 432 -9.31 -19.76 28.82
N GLU A 433 -10.15 -19.01 28.11
CA GLU A 433 -11.58 -18.84 28.45
C GLU A 433 -12.42 -20.11 28.22
N ARG A 434 -11.88 -21.14 27.54
CA ARG A 434 -12.60 -22.38 27.17
C ARG A 434 -12.02 -23.66 27.74
N SER A 435 -10.74 -23.69 28.11
CA SER A 435 -10.07 -24.93 28.51
C SER A 435 -10.53 -25.46 29.87
N THR A 436 -10.83 -26.77 29.93
CA THR A 436 -10.92 -27.52 31.19
C THR A 436 -9.65 -28.37 31.37
N GLU A 437 -9.13 -28.48 32.59
CA GLU A 437 -7.90 -29.24 32.85
C GLU A 437 -8.14 -30.75 32.60
N SER A 438 -7.78 -31.26 31.42
CA SER A 438 -7.72 -32.71 31.14
C SER A 438 -6.67 -33.05 30.08
N ALA A 439 -6.13 -34.27 30.15
CA ALA A 439 -4.89 -34.65 29.47
C ALA A 439 -5.05 -35.45 28.16
N HIS A 440 -6.27 -35.72 27.67
CA HIS A 440 -6.49 -36.68 26.57
C HIS A 440 -7.52 -36.20 25.54
N ASP A 441 -7.06 -35.54 24.46
CA ASP A 441 -7.98 -34.98 23.47
C ASP A 441 -7.87 -35.63 22.09
N ASN A 442 -9.03 -35.78 21.45
CA ASN A 442 -9.14 -36.09 20.03
C ASN A 442 -9.16 -34.80 19.18
N THR A 443 -9.04 -33.62 19.80
CA THR A 443 -9.02 -32.32 19.11
C THR A 443 -7.63 -31.70 19.23
N LEU A 444 -7.04 -31.38 18.08
CA LEU A 444 -5.72 -30.80 17.94
C LEU A 444 -5.82 -29.41 17.33
N TYR A 445 -4.98 -28.49 17.77
CA TYR A 445 -4.79 -27.18 17.14
C TYR A 445 -3.41 -27.12 16.47
N ALA A 446 -3.36 -26.63 15.23
CA ALA A 446 -2.12 -26.30 14.54
C ALA A 446 -2.24 -24.98 13.79
N THR A 447 -1.19 -24.18 13.84
CA THR A 447 -1.01 -23.02 12.94
C THR A 447 -0.29 -23.50 11.69
N LEU A 448 -0.74 -23.10 10.50
CA LEU A 448 -0.13 -23.55 9.23
C LEU A 448 1.27 -22.95 9.03
N ASN A 449 1.40 -21.63 9.13
CA ASN A 449 2.66 -20.91 9.24
C ASN A 449 2.56 -19.85 10.35
N HIS A 450 3.63 -19.65 11.11
CA HIS A 450 3.62 -18.69 12.22
C HIS A 450 3.94 -17.26 11.76
N SER A 451 3.39 -16.27 12.47
CA SER A 451 3.59 -14.84 12.18
C SER A 451 4.73 -14.20 12.99
N ILE A 452 5.40 -14.99 13.83
CA ILE A 452 6.50 -14.58 14.71
C ILE A 452 7.68 -15.50 14.42
N PRO A 453 8.70 -15.08 13.64
CA PRO A 453 9.86 -15.91 13.36
C PRO A 453 10.44 -16.58 14.60
N ASN A 454 10.92 -17.82 14.46
CA ASN A 454 11.50 -18.55 15.57
C ASN A 454 12.87 -17.97 15.92
N HIS A 455 13.28 -18.17 17.17
CA HIS A 455 14.68 -17.93 17.54
C HIS A 455 15.57 -18.86 16.69
N PRO A 456 16.76 -18.43 16.23
CA PRO A 456 17.63 -19.27 15.39
C PRO A 456 17.98 -20.64 15.98
N GLU A 457 17.87 -20.79 17.31
CA GLU A 457 18.13 -22.04 18.04
C GLU A 457 16.92 -22.97 18.14
N ASN A 458 15.72 -22.49 17.82
CA ASN A 458 14.48 -23.28 17.88
C ASN A 458 14.19 -23.95 16.52
N PRO A 459 13.59 -25.14 16.51
CA PRO A 459 13.20 -25.78 15.27
C PRO A 459 12.13 -24.95 14.53
N GLY A 460 12.29 -24.83 13.21
CA GLY A 460 11.35 -24.13 12.33
C GLY A 460 9.96 -24.77 12.34
N TRP A 461 8.91 -23.97 12.13
CA TRP A 461 7.53 -24.46 12.04
C TRP A 461 6.88 -24.06 10.71
N ASN A 462 6.49 -25.04 9.91
CA ASN A 462 5.88 -24.86 8.60
C ASN A 462 4.90 -26.02 8.30
N VAL A 463 4.35 -26.06 7.08
CA VAL A 463 3.44 -27.14 6.66
C VAL A 463 4.04 -28.55 6.83
N ASP A 464 5.35 -28.74 6.63
CA ASP A 464 6.00 -30.04 6.83
C ASP A 464 6.03 -30.41 8.32
N ALA A 465 6.27 -29.46 9.21
CA ALA A 465 6.19 -29.67 10.65
C ALA A 465 4.76 -30.10 11.08
N VAL A 466 3.72 -29.49 10.50
CA VAL A 466 2.32 -29.89 10.72
C VAL A 466 2.08 -31.32 10.24
N ILE A 467 2.52 -31.64 9.02
CA ILE A 467 2.36 -32.98 8.43
C ILE A 467 3.07 -34.05 9.27
N GLU A 468 4.34 -33.85 9.59
CA GLU A 468 5.14 -34.83 10.33
C GLU A 468 4.57 -35.04 11.74
N SER A 469 4.18 -33.95 12.43
CA SER A 469 3.64 -34.01 13.78
C SER A 469 2.25 -34.68 13.81
N LEU A 470 1.38 -34.35 12.85
CA LEU A 470 0.04 -34.98 12.75
C LEU A 470 0.15 -36.45 12.39
N GLN A 471 1.04 -36.82 11.47
CA GLN A 471 1.28 -38.21 11.11
C GLN A 471 1.78 -39.01 12.31
N ALA A 472 2.73 -38.46 13.09
CA ALA A 472 3.21 -39.10 14.30
C ALA A 472 2.07 -39.31 15.31
N HIS A 473 1.20 -38.31 15.49
CA HIS A 473 0.03 -38.42 16.37
C HIS A 473 -0.97 -39.49 15.90
N LEU A 474 -1.32 -39.50 14.61
CA LEU A 474 -2.24 -40.49 14.02
C LEU A 474 -1.70 -41.93 14.11
N ASN A 475 -0.37 -42.09 14.05
CA ASN A 475 0.28 -43.38 14.22
C ASN A 475 0.25 -43.84 15.69
N GLN A 476 0.49 -42.94 16.63
CA GLN A 476 0.47 -43.22 18.08
C GLN A 476 -0.94 -43.53 18.61
N THR A 477 -1.95 -42.84 18.08
CA THR A 477 -3.34 -43.03 18.51
C THR A 477 -3.97 -44.33 18.02
N GLY A 478 -3.35 -45.04 17.07
CA GLY A 478 -3.80 -46.36 16.61
C GLY A 478 -5.25 -46.36 16.09
N LYS A 479 -5.89 -47.55 16.05
CA LYS A 479 -7.31 -47.73 15.68
C LYS A 479 -8.27 -47.18 16.76
N ARG A 480 -8.12 -45.92 17.19
CA ARG A 480 -9.13 -45.27 18.03
C ARG A 480 -10.49 -45.31 17.32
N THR A 481 -11.56 -45.50 18.10
CA THR A 481 -12.94 -45.55 17.59
C THR A 481 -13.48 -44.18 17.21
N LYS A 482 -12.86 -43.10 17.69
CA LYS A 482 -13.25 -41.72 17.38
C LYS A 482 -12.20 -41.05 16.48
N PRO A 483 -12.61 -40.28 15.45
CA PRO A 483 -11.70 -39.54 14.59
C PRO A 483 -10.95 -38.45 15.37
N VAL A 484 -9.74 -38.14 14.93
CA VAL A 484 -9.00 -36.95 15.34
C VAL A 484 -9.58 -35.75 14.58
N VAL A 485 -9.83 -34.63 15.27
CA VAL A 485 -10.22 -33.35 14.68
C VAL A 485 -9.03 -32.40 14.76
N LEU A 486 -8.53 -31.94 13.62
CA LEU A 486 -7.48 -30.93 13.54
C LEU A 486 -8.10 -29.58 13.19
N ILE A 487 -7.97 -28.61 14.10
CA ILE A 487 -8.26 -27.20 13.82
C ILE A 487 -6.98 -26.57 13.25
N VAL A 488 -7.06 -26.05 12.03
CA VAL A 488 -5.95 -25.44 11.30
C VAL A 488 -6.17 -23.93 11.23
N ASP A 489 -5.33 -23.16 11.91
CA ASP A 489 -5.22 -21.71 11.66
C ASP A 489 -4.38 -21.49 10.39
N ALA A 490 -5.08 -21.25 9.28
CA ALA A 490 -4.52 -20.99 7.96
C ALA A 490 -4.50 -19.48 7.63
N THR A 491 -4.39 -18.62 8.66
CA THR A 491 -4.22 -17.17 8.48
C THR A 491 -2.98 -16.81 7.65
N LEU A 492 -1.88 -17.55 7.81
CA LEU A 492 -0.70 -17.44 6.96
C LEU A 492 -0.54 -18.73 6.16
N GLU A 493 -0.91 -18.65 4.89
CA GLU A 493 -0.83 -19.74 3.93
C GLU A 493 0.11 -19.35 2.79
N LYS A 494 0.95 -20.28 2.37
CA LYS A 494 1.71 -20.14 1.13
C LYS A 494 1.08 -20.97 0.03
N ARG A 495 1.45 -20.62 -1.20
CA ARG A 495 1.06 -21.34 -2.41
C ARG A 495 1.31 -22.85 -2.23
N GLY A 496 0.23 -23.63 -2.29
CA GLY A 496 0.28 -25.09 -2.22
C GLY A 496 0.41 -25.72 -0.83
N ASP A 497 0.42 -24.93 0.26
CA ASP A 497 0.49 -25.49 1.62
C ASP A 497 -0.74 -26.36 1.93
N MET A 498 -1.95 -25.86 1.65
CA MET A 498 -3.18 -26.62 1.86
C MET A 498 -3.27 -27.84 0.93
N ASP A 499 -2.85 -27.70 -0.34
CA ASP A 499 -2.79 -28.80 -1.31
C ASP A 499 -1.92 -29.94 -0.78
N LYS A 500 -0.74 -29.60 -0.27
CA LYS A 500 0.22 -30.55 0.29
C LYS A 500 -0.34 -31.23 1.55
N LEU A 501 -0.96 -30.47 2.45
CA LEU A 501 -1.56 -30.99 3.68
C LEU A 501 -2.74 -31.93 3.38
N VAL A 502 -3.68 -31.51 2.53
CA VAL A 502 -4.88 -32.28 2.18
C VAL A 502 -4.51 -33.52 1.37
N SER A 503 -3.64 -33.40 0.37
CA SER A 503 -3.12 -34.54 -0.41
C SER A 503 -2.50 -35.61 0.48
N ARG A 504 -1.74 -35.19 1.50
CA ARG A 504 -1.04 -36.11 2.39
C ARG A 504 -2.00 -36.94 3.22
N PHE A 505 -3.09 -36.35 3.70
CA PHE A 505 -4.04 -36.99 4.62
C PHE A 505 -5.36 -37.41 3.97
N ALA A 506 -5.48 -37.32 2.64
CA ALA A 506 -6.69 -37.65 1.88
C ALA A 506 -7.27 -39.03 2.24
N ASN A 507 -6.42 -40.05 2.40
CA ASN A 507 -6.83 -41.40 2.80
C ASN A 507 -7.33 -41.46 4.26
N ASP A 508 -6.67 -40.78 5.19
CA ASP A 508 -7.08 -40.74 6.60
C ASP A 508 -8.41 -39.98 6.76
N ILE A 509 -8.64 -38.94 5.96
CA ILE A 509 -9.91 -38.22 5.86
C ILE A 509 -11.01 -39.14 5.34
N ALA A 510 -10.77 -39.83 4.22
CA ALA A 510 -11.74 -40.74 3.60
C ALA A 510 -12.12 -41.92 4.50
N GLN A 511 -11.19 -42.39 5.32
CA GLN A 511 -11.41 -43.46 6.29
C GLN A 511 -12.03 -42.97 7.61
N ASN A 512 -12.42 -41.69 7.69
CA ASN A 512 -12.90 -41.03 8.91
C ASN A 512 -11.99 -41.24 10.12
N ARG A 513 -10.67 -41.23 9.89
CA ARG A 513 -9.64 -41.21 10.96
C ARG A 513 -9.27 -39.78 11.34
N LEU A 514 -9.40 -38.85 10.40
CA LEU A 514 -9.07 -37.44 10.55
C LEU A 514 -10.21 -36.58 9.98
N LYS A 515 -10.52 -35.50 10.69
CA LYS A 515 -11.34 -34.38 10.22
C LYS A 515 -10.52 -33.11 10.35
N MET A 516 -10.58 -32.21 9.38
CA MET A 516 -9.92 -30.91 9.46
C MET A 516 -10.95 -29.80 9.50
N VAL A 517 -10.77 -28.85 10.41
CA VAL A 517 -11.51 -27.59 10.48
C VAL A 517 -10.53 -26.48 10.08
N VAL A 518 -10.71 -25.93 8.89
CA VAL A 518 -9.81 -24.93 8.31
C VAL A 518 -10.36 -23.54 8.62
N CYS A 519 -9.58 -22.74 9.34
CA CYS A 519 -9.93 -21.39 9.75
C CYS A 519 -9.03 -20.38 9.03
N LYS A 520 -9.61 -19.42 8.30
CA LYS A 520 -8.88 -18.37 7.57
C LYS A 520 -9.30 -16.98 8.04
N SER A 521 -8.35 -16.05 8.02
CA SER A 521 -8.57 -14.63 8.31
C SER A 521 -8.44 -13.81 7.03
N TYR A 522 -9.58 -13.36 6.48
CA TYR A 522 -9.56 -12.53 5.27
C TYR A 522 -9.07 -11.10 5.54
N GLN A 523 -9.06 -10.69 6.80
CA GLN A 523 -8.49 -9.43 7.25
C GLN A 523 -6.96 -9.41 7.14
N LYS A 524 -6.30 -10.58 7.22
CA LYS A 524 -4.84 -10.71 7.15
C LYS A 524 -4.36 -11.28 5.82
N PHE A 525 -5.22 -12.02 5.13
CA PHE A 525 -4.92 -12.74 3.89
C PHE A 525 -6.06 -12.59 2.88
N ALA A 526 -5.81 -12.57 1.58
CA ALA A 526 -6.82 -12.28 0.55
C ALA A 526 -7.50 -10.91 0.71
N ASN A 527 -6.75 -9.93 1.24
CA ASN A 527 -7.15 -8.52 1.25
C ASN A 527 -6.36 -7.68 0.24
N LEU A 528 -5.33 -8.27 -0.41
CA LEU A 528 -4.38 -7.63 -1.31
C LEU A 528 -3.84 -6.30 -0.77
N GLY A 529 -3.66 -6.21 0.55
CA GLY A 529 -3.20 -5.02 1.27
C GLY A 529 -4.21 -3.86 1.38
N SER A 530 -5.49 -4.07 1.03
CA SER A 530 -6.55 -3.05 1.16
C SER A 530 -6.82 -2.62 2.61
N ALA A 531 -6.58 -3.51 3.58
CA ALA A 531 -6.93 -3.30 5.00
C ALA A 531 -8.41 -2.99 5.28
N LYS A 532 -9.32 -3.23 4.31
CA LYS A 532 -10.76 -2.96 4.41
C LYS A 532 -11.61 -4.17 4.77
N VAL A 533 -11.15 -5.36 4.37
CA VAL A 533 -11.94 -6.58 4.49
C VAL A 533 -11.99 -7.05 5.94
N MET A 534 -13.22 -7.12 6.48
CA MET A 534 -13.50 -7.67 7.82
C MET A 534 -14.27 -8.97 7.70
N ALA A 535 -13.54 -10.05 7.52
CA ALA A 535 -14.13 -11.36 7.42
C ALA A 535 -13.13 -12.47 7.80
N GLY A 536 -13.69 -13.64 8.04
CA GLY A 536 -12.96 -14.90 8.09
C GLY A 536 -13.73 -15.96 7.32
N GLY A 537 -13.07 -17.11 7.14
CA GLY A 537 -13.67 -18.27 6.52
C GLY A 537 -13.47 -19.49 7.40
N ILE A 538 -14.49 -20.35 7.51
CA ILE A 538 -14.38 -21.66 8.14
C ILE A 538 -14.90 -22.75 7.22
N GLY A 539 -14.15 -23.83 7.05
CA GLY A 539 -14.58 -25.00 6.29
C GLY A 539 -14.23 -26.30 7.01
N ILE A 540 -15.02 -27.34 6.76
CA ILE A 540 -14.82 -28.68 7.34
C ILE A 540 -14.48 -29.66 6.22
N ILE A 541 -13.31 -30.30 6.31
CA ILE A 541 -12.86 -31.37 5.43
C ILE A 541 -12.95 -32.69 6.20
N SER A 542 -13.93 -33.52 5.85
CA SER A 542 -14.15 -34.82 6.50
C SER A 542 -15.00 -35.76 5.64
N ALA A 543 -14.93 -37.07 5.90
CA ALA A 543 -15.95 -37.99 5.42
C ALA A 543 -17.36 -37.60 5.94
N ASP A 544 -18.41 -38.07 5.25
CA ASP A 544 -19.79 -37.85 5.69
C ASP A 544 -20.11 -38.71 6.92
N ASP A 545 -20.55 -38.06 8.01
CA ASP A 545 -21.12 -38.72 9.19
C ASP A 545 -22.07 -37.78 9.96
N PRO A 546 -22.90 -38.30 10.88
CA PRO A 546 -23.88 -37.50 11.59
C PRO A 546 -23.31 -36.31 12.36
N ALA A 547 -22.12 -36.46 12.95
CA ALA A 547 -21.50 -35.40 13.76
C ALA A 547 -20.96 -34.28 12.86
N THR A 548 -20.39 -34.63 11.71
CA THR A 548 -20.01 -33.66 10.67
C THR A 548 -21.22 -32.89 10.15
N ARG A 549 -22.32 -33.58 9.83
CA ARG A 549 -23.55 -32.92 9.34
C ARG A 549 -24.15 -31.96 10.37
N GLN A 550 -24.08 -32.31 11.66
CA GLN A 550 -24.50 -31.44 12.74
C GLN A 550 -23.61 -30.19 12.83
N ALA A 551 -22.29 -30.35 12.75
CA ALA A 551 -21.36 -29.23 12.75
C ALA A 551 -21.56 -28.31 11.52
N GLN A 552 -21.76 -28.87 10.33
CA GLN A 552 -22.08 -28.09 9.13
C GLN A 552 -23.41 -27.32 9.27
N SER A 553 -24.45 -27.94 9.84
CA SER A 553 -25.71 -27.27 10.12
C SER A 553 -25.54 -26.10 11.10
N TYR A 554 -24.67 -26.26 12.10
CA TYR A 554 -24.32 -25.18 13.04
C TYR A 554 -23.61 -24.02 12.32
N LEU A 555 -22.64 -24.32 11.45
CA LEU A 555 -21.93 -23.28 10.68
C LEU A 555 -22.84 -22.56 9.69
N ASN A 556 -23.76 -23.26 9.03
CA ASN A 556 -24.78 -22.66 8.16
C ASN A 556 -25.64 -21.65 8.94
N HIS A 557 -26.12 -22.04 10.13
CA HIS A 557 -26.91 -21.14 10.97
C HIS A 557 -26.12 -19.91 11.41
N ALA A 558 -24.84 -20.07 11.77
CA ALA A 558 -23.97 -18.96 12.12
C ALA A 558 -23.77 -17.98 10.94
N GLU A 559 -23.49 -18.49 9.73
CA GLU A 559 -23.35 -17.71 8.49
C GLU A 559 -24.63 -16.93 8.16
N GLU A 560 -25.79 -17.60 8.22
CA GLU A 560 -27.10 -16.98 7.98
C GLU A 560 -27.43 -15.89 9.01
N SER A 561 -27.15 -16.13 10.30
CA SER A 561 -27.41 -15.17 11.37
C SER A 561 -26.57 -13.89 11.26
N LEU A 562 -25.35 -14.02 10.73
CA LEU A 562 -24.44 -12.90 10.51
C LEU A 562 -24.85 -12.11 9.26
N ASN A 563 -25.27 -12.81 8.19
CA ASN A 563 -25.68 -12.24 6.91
C ASN A 563 -24.66 -11.22 6.36
N LEU A 564 -23.36 -11.57 6.43
CA LEU A 564 -22.28 -10.63 6.12
C LEU A 564 -22.31 -10.19 4.65
N MET A 565 -22.77 -11.05 3.73
CA MET A 565 -22.88 -10.72 2.29
C MET A 565 -23.81 -9.54 1.99
N ALA A 566 -24.71 -9.19 2.91
CA ALA A 566 -25.54 -7.99 2.78
C ALA A 566 -24.72 -6.69 2.88
N ASN A 567 -23.51 -6.74 3.44
CA ASN A 567 -22.66 -5.58 3.66
C ASN A 567 -21.78 -5.25 2.44
N ASN A 568 -21.32 -3.99 2.37
CA ASN A 568 -20.55 -3.48 1.24
C ASN A 568 -19.09 -3.97 1.25
N ASP A 569 -18.51 -4.19 2.42
CA ASP A 569 -17.16 -4.75 2.62
C ASP A 569 -17.07 -6.23 2.17
N ALA A 570 -18.16 -7.00 2.29
CA ALA A 570 -18.22 -8.36 1.78
C ALA A 570 -18.16 -8.43 0.25
N GLN A 571 -18.72 -7.45 -0.47
CA GLN A 571 -18.63 -7.37 -1.94
C GLN A 571 -17.18 -7.21 -2.41
N LEU A 572 -16.43 -6.33 -1.74
CA LEU A 572 -15.00 -6.15 -2.00
C LEU A 572 -14.22 -7.42 -1.67
N MET A 573 -14.53 -8.09 -0.55
CA MET A 573 -13.87 -9.36 -0.18
C MET A 573 -14.04 -10.43 -1.28
N VAL A 574 -15.26 -10.67 -1.77
CA VAL A 574 -15.51 -11.69 -2.81
C VAL A 574 -14.74 -11.35 -4.09
N HIS A 575 -14.71 -10.07 -4.46
CA HIS A 575 -13.91 -9.59 -5.58
C HIS A 575 -12.42 -9.92 -5.41
N LEU A 576 -11.83 -9.55 -4.26
CA LEU A 576 -10.42 -9.78 -3.95
C LEU A 576 -10.07 -11.28 -3.86
N LEU A 577 -10.99 -12.13 -3.42
CA LEU A 577 -10.81 -13.59 -3.39
C LEU A 577 -10.68 -14.18 -4.80
N GLY A 578 -11.35 -13.61 -5.81
CA GLY A 578 -11.14 -13.99 -7.21
C GLY A 578 -9.71 -13.71 -7.71
N CYS A 579 -9.05 -12.71 -7.14
CA CYS A 579 -7.66 -12.33 -7.41
C CYS A 579 -6.63 -12.93 -6.42
N ARG A 580 -7.00 -13.93 -5.61
CA ARG A 580 -6.14 -14.43 -4.51
C ARG A 580 -4.74 -14.89 -4.94
N GLU A 581 -4.55 -15.28 -6.19
CA GLU A 581 -3.25 -15.75 -6.68
C GLU A 581 -2.19 -14.66 -6.60
N HIS A 582 -2.60 -13.39 -6.64
CA HIS A 582 -1.72 -12.26 -6.41
C HIS A 582 -1.32 -12.12 -4.94
N GLU A 583 -2.17 -12.49 -3.98
CA GLU A 583 -1.78 -12.47 -2.55
C GLU A 583 -0.56 -13.38 -2.32
N PHE A 584 -0.55 -14.57 -2.91
CA PHE A 584 0.61 -15.46 -2.87
C PHE A 584 1.84 -14.84 -3.56
N GLN A 585 1.67 -14.15 -4.69
CA GLN A 585 2.78 -13.46 -5.36
C GLN A 585 3.36 -12.32 -4.52
N LEU A 586 2.51 -11.55 -3.83
CA LEU A 586 2.92 -10.50 -2.91
C LEU A 586 3.69 -11.09 -1.72
N LEU A 587 3.22 -12.23 -1.18
CA LEU A 587 3.88 -12.96 -0.10
C LEU A 587 5.25 -13.51 -0.54
N ASP A 588 5.34 -14.12 -1.72
CA ASP A 588 6.60 -14.65 -2.27
C ASP A 588 7.64 -13.54 -2.38
N ARG A 589 7.22 -12.37 -2.90
CA ARG A 589 8.08 -11.19 -2.98
C ARG A 589 8.48 -10.65 -1.60
N ALA A 590 7.56 -10.64 -0.64
CA ALA A 590 7.85 -10.24 0.73
C ALA A 590 8.88 -11.17 1.40
N VAL A 591 8.83 -12.48 1.14
CA VAL A 591 9.85 -13.45 1.58
C VAL A 591 11.20 -13.17 0.91
N GLU A 592 11.24 -12.89 -0.39
CA GLU A 592 12.47 -12.49 -1.08
C GLU A 592 13.11 -11.24 -0.46
N ASN A 593 12.28 -10.25 -0.14
CA ASN A 593 12.72 -9.01 0.49
C ASN A 593 13.21 -9.25 1.93
N GLY A 594 12.53 -10.09 2.71
CA GLY A 594 13.00 -10.48 4.04
C GLY A 594 14.36 -11.16 4.00
N ARG A 595 14.57 -12.06 3.04
CA ARG A 595 15.87 -12.69 2.79
C ARG A 595 16.95 -11.71 2.39
N PHE A 596 16.64 -10.79 1.48
CA PHE A 596 17.58 -9.74 1.10
C PHE A 596 18.01 -8.92 2.32
N VAL A 597 17.06 -8.49 3.15
CA VAL A 597 17.32 -7.67 4.33
C VAL A 597 18.17 -8.42 5.36
N ALA A 598 17.83 -9.68 5.66
CA ALA A 598 18.60 -10.51 6.58
C ALA A 598 20.04 -10.75 6.10
N GLN A 599 20.24 -10.98 4.80
CA GLN A 599 21.54 -11.35 4.25
C GLN A 599 22.44 -10.14 3.92
N ASN A 600 21.88 -8.97 3.63
CA ASN A 600 22.63 -7.82 3.10
C ASN A 600 22.61 -6.59 3.99
N LEU A 601 21.68 -6.50 4.95
CA LEU A 601 21.54 -5.33 5.83
C LEU A 601 21.66 -5.72 7.30
N PHE A 602 20.92 -6.72 7.76
CA PHE A 602 20.94 -7.20 9.15
C PHE A 602 21.61 -8.58 9.27
N HIS A 603 22.87 -8.67 8.83
CA HIS A 603 23.62 -9.94 8.72
C HIS A 603 24.60 -10.20 9.87
N GLY A 604 24.91 -9.19 10.70
CA GLY A 604 25.82 -9.35 11.84
C GLY A 604 27.31 -9.15 11.55
N GLU A 605 27.70 -8.87 10.31
CA GLU A 605 29.11 -8.62 9.90
C GLU A 605 29.34 -7.13 9.60
N ASP A 606 30.59 -6.70 9.44
CA ASP A 606 30.96 -5.30 9.11
C ASP A 606 30.35 -4.21 10.02
N GLY A 607 29.98 -4.58 11.24
CA GLY A 607 29.36 -3.68 12.22
C GLY A 607 27.84 -3.64 12.17
N HIS A 608 27.19 -4.35 11.24
CA HIS A 608 25.73 -4.48 11.16
C HIS A 608 25.18 -5.36 12.30
N GLN A 609 23.99 -5.02 12.80
CA GLN A 609 23.23 -5.80 13.77
C GLN A 609 22.51 -6.96 13.05
N PRO A 610 22.55 -8.22 13.54
CA PRO A 610 21.70 -9.27 13.00
C PRO A 610 20.24 -9.10 13.44
N LEU A 611 19.29 -9.64 12.67
CA LEU A 611 17.92 -9.83 13.15
C LEU A 611 17.95 -10.76 14.37
N ASP A 612 17.21 -10.42 15.42
CA ASP A 612 17.11 -11.27 16.62
C ASP A 612 16.29 -12.54 16.33
N PHE A 613 15.28 -12.43 15.44
CA PHE A 613 14.49 -13.57 14.96
C PHE A 613 14.25 -13.44 13.45
N TYR A 614 14.46 -14.51 12.70
CA TYR A 614 14.28 -14.54 11.26
C TYR A 614 14.13 -15.97 10.76
N ASP A 615 13.32 -16.16 9.71
CA ASP A 615 13.19 -17.42 9.01
C ASP A 615 13.14 -17.18 7.49
N ASP A 616 13.95 -17.92 6.73
CA ASP A 616 14.17 -17.78 5.28
C ASP A 616 12.91 -17.96 4.42
N HIS A 617 11.86 -18.50 5.02
CA HIS A 617 10.60 -18.78 4.38
C HIS A 617 9.46 -17.87 4.85
N LEU A 618 9.71 -16.93 5.76
CA LEU A 618 8.70 -16.00 6.27
C LEU A 618 8.97 -14.57 5.79
N PRO A 619 7.92 -13.76 5.59
CA PRO A 619 8.05 -12.37 5.17
C PRO A 619 8.37 -11.44 6.37
N PHE A 620 8.99 -11.96 7.42
CA PHE A 620 9.14 -11.27 8.70
C PHE A 620 10.56 -11.32 9.24
N GLY A 621 11.00 -10.22 9.84
CA GLY A 621 12.21 -10.15 10.66
C GLY A 621 11.89 -9.46 11.99
N MET A 622 12.54 -9.83 13.08
CA MET A 622 12.31 -9.19 14.39
C MET A 622 13.58 -8.64 15.01
N LEU A 623 13.40 -7.55 15.73
CA LEU A 623 14.44 -6.85 16.49
C LEU A 623 13.93 -6.57 17.90
N SER A 624 14.76 -6.86 18.91
CA SER A 624 14.55 -6.40 20.28
C SER A 624 14.89 -4.91 20.35
N MET A 625 13.97 -4.13 20.91
CA MET A 625 14.14 -2.68 21.07
C MET A 625 14.77 -2.30 22.41
N GLN A 626 15.10 -3.28 23.25
CA GLN A 626 15.82 -3.03 24.49
C GLN A 626 17.32 -2.80 24.20
N SER A 627 17.77 -1.56 24.39
CA SER A 627 19.20 -1.20 24.36
C SER A 627 19.48 0.03 25.19
N GLU A 628 20.75 0.22 25.55
CA GLU A 628 21.24 1.51 26.02
C GLU A 628 21.09 2.58 24.91
N PRO A 629 20.80 3.84 25.26
CA PRO A 629 20.71 4.91 24.29
C PRO A 629 22.05 5.19 23.61
N HIS A 630 21.99 5.47 22.32
CA HIS A 630 23.10 5.98 21.52
C HIS A 630 23.20 7.48 21.69
N LEU A 631 24.39 8.02 21.54
CA LEU A 631 24.66 9.43 21.78
C LEU A 631 25.05 10.08 20.46
N PHE A 632 24.20 10.97 19.98
CA PHE A 632 24.44 11.73 18.75
C PHE A 632 24.85 13.16 19.09
N SER A 633 26.11 13.48 18.80
CA SER A 633 26.72 14.76 19.17
C SER A 633 26.64 15.77 18.01
N LEU A 634 26.26 17.01 18.33
CA LEU A 634 26.12 18.12 17.39
C LEU A 634 26.88 19.36 17.89
N ASP A 635 27.75 19.91 17.04
CA ASP A 635 28.49 21.16 17.28
C ASP A 635 27.94 22.31 16.42
N MET A 636 26.96 23.03 16.97
CA MET A 636 26.18 24.10 16.34
C MET A 636 26.69 25.50 16.72
N ALA A 637 26.02 26.56 16.24
CA ALA A 637 26.38 27.95 16.54
C ALA A 637 26.23 28.31 18.03
N ASP A 638 25.23 27.73 18.70
CA ASP A 638 24.91 27.96 20.12
C ASP A 638 25.66 27.03 21.08
N GLY A 639 26.42 26.07 20.56
CA GLY A 639 27.31 25.20 21.33
C GLY A 639 27.17 23.72 20.99
N HIS A 640 27.62 22.89 21.92
CA HIS A 640 27.58 21.44 21.81
C HIS A 640 26.25 20.90 22.34
N LYS A 641 25.64 19.97 21.62
CA LYS A 641 24.39 19.30 22.00
C LYS A 641 24.49 17.80 21.78
N ASP A 642 24.22 17.04 22.84
CA ASP A 642 24.11 15.59 22.78
C ASP A 642 22.64 15.15 22.78
N LEU A 643 22.27 14.38 21.77
CA LEU A 643 20.96 13.76 21.62
C LEU A 643 21.06 12.29 22.00
N LYS A 644 20.25 11.85 22.96
CA LYS A 644 20.13 10.43 23.31
C LYS A 644 19.09 9.79 22.40
N LEU A 645 19.52 8.86 21.56
CA LEU A 645 18.71 8.14 20.59
C LEU A 645 18.52 6.70 21.05
N ASN A 646 17.28 6.24 21.18
CA ASN A 646 17.02 4.83 21.43
C ASN A 646 17.03 4.05 20.11
N ARG A 647 17.08 2.72 20.14
CA ARG A 647 16.99 1.88 18.93
C ARG A 647 15.83 2.27 18.01
N GLU A 648 14.67 2.57 18.59
CA GLU A 648 13.47 2.99 17.87
C GLU A 648 13.66 4.30 17.10
N SER A 649 14.50 5.20 17.62
CA SER A 649 14.81 6.50 17.00
C SER A 649 15.67 6.38 15.73
N HIS A 650 16.25 5.20 15.45
CA HIS A 650 16.98 4.98 14.21
C HIS A 650 16.08 4.57 13.05
N VAL A 651 14.83 4.18 13.30
CA VAL A 651 13.91 3.76 12.24
C VAL A 651 13.01 4.92 11.85
N VAL A 652 13.10 5.32 10.58
CA VAL A 652 12.30 6.42 10.05
C VAL A 652 10.84 5.98 9.87
N THR A 653 9.99 6.35 10.81
CA THR A 653 8.56 5.95 10.81
C THR A 653 7.75 6.56 9.67
N ASN A 654 8.24 7.65 9.05
CA ASN A 654 7.63 8.27 7.87
C ASN A 654 7.55 7.30 6.67
N TYR A 655 8.51 6.37 6.57
CA TYR A 655 8.60 5.40 5.46
C TYR A 655 8.40 3.95 5.91
N LEU A 656 8.68 3.64 7.18
CA LEU A 656 8.43 2.35 7.82
C LEU A 656 7.31 2.50 8.84
N LYS A 657 6.10 2.45 8.28
CA LYS A 657 4.82 2.63 8.95
C LYS A 657 4.61 1.59 10.06
N ASN A 658 4.22 2.00 11.27
CA ASN A 658 3.84 1.02 12.30
C ASN A 658 2.51 0.35 11.89
N ARG A 659 2.20 -0.88 12.27
CA ARG A 659 0.93 -1.54 11.95
C ARG A 659 0.77 -2.78 12.82
N ASP A 660 -0.34 -2.97 13.51
CA ASP A 660 -0.55 -4.18 14.33
C ASP A 660 -0.87 -5.44 13.51
N SER A 661 -0.99 -5.27 12.20
CA SER A 661 -1.13 -6.35 11.23
C SER A 661 -0.05 -6.31 10.18
N PHE A 662 0.11 -7.45 9.51
CA PHE A 662 0.86 -7.52 8.27
C PHE A 662 -0.07 -7.34 7.07
N GLY A 663 0.47 -6.71 6.04
CA GLY A 663 -0.05 -6.68 4.68
C GLY A 663 1.14 -6.38 3.77
N PHE A 664 1.19 -6.99 2.60
CA PHE A 664 2.44 -7.08 1.84
C PHE A 664 2.60 -5.98 0.80
N THR A 665 1.80 -4.91 0.83
CA THR A 665 1.94 -3.78 -0.11
C THR A 665 3.21 -2.97 0.16
N THR A 666 3.52 -2.71 1.43
CA THR A 666 4.68 -1.95 1.91
C THR A 666 5.22 -2.56 3.18
N THR A 667 6.49 -2.30 3.49
CA THR A 667 7.13 -2.74 4.71
C THR A 667 6.56 -2.00 5.92
N THR A 668 6.14 -2.73 6.95
CA THR A 668 5.56 -2.17 8.18
C THR A 668 6.22 -2.73 9.45
N LEU A 669 6.11 -2.00 10.55
CA LEU A 669 6.64 -2.34 11.86
C LEU A 669 5.51 -2.67 12.83
N SER A 670 5.57 -3.78 13.57
CA SER A 670 4.52 -4.12 14.54
C SER A 670 5.15 -4.47 15.88
N GLY A 671 4.67 -3.88 16.98
CA GLY A 671 5.07 -4.29 18.32
C GLY A 671 4.53 -5.69 18.63
N VAL A 672 5.39 -6.63 19.03
CA VAL A 672 4.97 -7.98 19.41
C VAL A 672 5.49 -8.28 20.82
N PRO A 673 4.62 -8.71 21.76
CA PRO A 673 5.07 -9.14 23.06
C PRO A 673 5.74 -10.52 22.94
N VAL A 674 7.06 -10.56 23.06
CA VAL A 674 7.85 -11.80 23.15
C VAL A 674 8.59 -11.76 24.49
N ASP A 675 8.36 -12.75 25.35
CA ASP A 675 9.08 -12.94 26.63
C ASP A 675 9.17 -11.71 27.56
N ARG A 676 8.15 -10.82 27.51
CA ARG A 676 8.09 -9.53 28.23
C ARG A 676 9.10 -8.46 27.75
N GLU A 677 9.83 -8.73 26.67
CA GLU A 677 10.65 -7.74 25.98
C GLU A 677 9.84 -6.96 24.94
N ARG A 678 10.25 -5.71 24.71
CA ARG A 678 9.68 -4.89 23.64
C ARG A 678 10.36 -5.28 22.34
N THR A 679 9.70 -6.12 21.54
CA THR A 679 10.20 -6.50 20.22
C THR A 679 9.36 -5.87 19.13
N VAL A 680 10.01 -5.53 18.01
CA VAL A 680 9.36 -5.03 16.80
C VAL A 680 9.57 -6.05 15.69
N ARG A 681 8.47 -6.46 15.08
CA ARG A 681 8.46 -7.28 13.87
C ARG A 681 8.34 -6.37 12.65
N MET A 682 9.31 -6.47 11.74
CA MET A 682 9.24 -5.93 10.39
C MET A 682 8.49 -6.93 9.50
N SER A 683 7.43 -6.49 8.83
CA SER A 683 6.71 -7.23 7.80
C SER A 683 7.08 -6.63 6.46
N TYR A 684 7.77 -7.36 5.58
CA TYR A 684 8.31 -6.80 4.34
C TYR A 684 7.24 -6.67 3.24
N GLY A 685 7.37 -5.64 2.40
CA GLY A 685 6.41 -5.32 1.35
C GLY A 685 6.97 -5.44 -0.07
N GLN A 686 6.39 -4.69 -1.01
CA GLN A 686 6.78 -4.70 -2.42
C GLN A 686 7.87 -3.68 -2.78
N GLU A 687 8.62 -3.16 -1.81
CA GLU A 687 9.73 -2.27 -2.10
C GLU A 687 10.78 -2.92 -3.01
N SER A 688 11.47 -2.09 -3.78
CA SER A 688 12.73 -2.49 -4.39
C SER A 688 13.80 -2.70 -3.31
N GLN A 689 14.77 -3.57 -3.59
CA GLN A 689 15.92 -3.77 -2.70
C GLN A 689 16.74 -2.49 -2.48
N ALA A 690 16.71 -1.57 -3.47
CA ALA A 690 17.30 -0.24 -3.37
C ALA A 690 16.58 0.61 -2.31
N GLU A 691 15.24 0.67 -2.36
CA GLU A 691 14.45 1.36 -1.33
C GLU A 691 14.61 0.74 0.06
N LEU A 692 14.68 -0.59 0.17
CA LEU A 692 14.97 -1.25 1.44
C LEU A 692 16.36 -0.89 1.96
N THR A 693 17.35 -0.78 1.08
CA THR A 693 18.71 -0.33 1.44
C THR A 693 18.71 1.11 1.94
N GLU A 694 18.00 2.02 1.26
CA GLU A 694 17.82 3.41 1.71
C GLU A 694 17.22 3.47 3.12
N ARG A 695 16.23 2.62 3.41
CA ARG A 695 15.51 2.66 4.68
C ARG A 695 16.19 1.93 5.83
N LEU A 696 17.01 0.91 5.56
CA LEU A 696 17.48 -0.04 6.58
C LEU A 696 19.00 -0.17 6.70
N TYR A 697 19.78 0.39 5.78
CA TYR A 697 21.26 0.35 5.88
C TYR A 697 21.78 1.05 7.14
N MET A 698 21.45 2.33 7.34
CA MET A 698 21.91 3.06 8.53
C MET A 698 21.31 2.50 9.84
N PRO A 699 19.99 2.19 9.92
CA PRO A 699 19.44 1.54 11.12
C PRO A 699 20.18 0.26 11.49
N SER A 700 20.52 -0.60 10.52
CA SER A 700 21.23 -1.84 10.82
C SER A 700 22.64 -1.62 11.40
N LEU A 701 23.34 -0.55 11.03
CA LEU A 701 24.64 -0.18 11.63
C LEU A 701 24.49 0.41 13.03
N LEU A 702 23.54 1.32 13.21
CA LEU A 702 23.31 2.02 14.47
C LEU A 702 22.59 1.16 15.49
N MET A 703 21.84 0.14 15.09
CA MET A 703 21.14 -0.69 16.08
C MET A 703 22.06 -1.67 16.80
N LYS A 704 23.38 -1.65 16.62
CA LYS A 704 24.29 -2.57 17.31
C LYS A 704 24.17 -2.48 18.86
N LYS A 705 24.23 -3.62 19.55
CA LYS A 705 24.24 -3.66 21.03
C LYS A 705 25.49 -2.95 21.60
N GLY A 706 25.28 -1.98 22.48
CA GLY A 706 26.33 -1.22 23.19
C GLY A 706 26.19 0.31 23.03
N GLU A 707 26.87 1.08 23.88
CA GLU A 707 26.97 2.53 23.72
C GLU A 707 27.77 2.84 22.44
N MET A 708 27.16 3.59 21.53
CA MET A 708 27.81 4.10 20.32
C MET A 708 27.68 5.62 20.33
N GLN A 709 28.81 6.30 20.06
CA GLN A 709 28.82 7.72 19.78
C GLN A 709 28.83 7.91 18.26
N TRP A 710 27.87 8.69 17.76
CA TRP A 710 27.72 9.02 16.35
C TRP A 710 27.70 10.56 16.16
N ASP A 711 28.34 11.08 15.12
CA ASP A 711 28.40 12.51 14.81
C ASP A 711 28.48 12.78 13.30
N CYS A 712 28.44 14.07 12.91
CA CYS A 712 28.53 14.49 11.51
C CYS A 712 29.85 14.09 10.84
N SER A 713 30.95 14.03 11.59
CA SER A 713 32.28 13.66 11.09
C SER A 713 32.36 12.17 10.73
N GLN A 714 31.77 11.32 11.56
CA GLN A 714 31.68 9.89 11.30
C GLN A 714 30.76 9.58 10.11
N ALA A 715 29.64 10.30 9.98
CA ALA A 715 28.79 10.20 8.79
C ALA A 715 29.54 10.61 7.51
N ARG A 716 30.32 11.70 7.57
CA ARG A 716 31.19 12.10 6.47
C ARG A 716 32.21 11.03 6.12
N LYS A 717 32.87 10.44 7.13
CA LYS A 717 33.85 9.37 6.94
C LYS A 717 33.22 8.18 6.21
N LEU A 718 32.06 7.71 6.69
CA LEU A 718 31.34 6.59 6.10
C LEU A 718 30.93 6.85 4.63
N ILE A 719 30.39 8.04 4.33
CA ILE A 719 30.02 8.39 2.95
C ILE A 719 31.25 8.41 2.03
N HIS A 720 32.40 8.92 2.50
CA HIS A 720 33.63 8.89 1.72
C HIS A 720 34.17 7.48 1.54
N GLU A 721 34.08 6.61 2.54
CA GLU A 721 34.45 5.18 2.44
C GLU A 721 33.61 4.47 1.39
N LEU A 722 32.28 4.58 1.47
CA LEU A 722 31.35 4.04 0.48
C LEU A 722 31.66 4.53 -0.94
N ALA A 723 31.90 5.84 -1.10
CA ALA A 723 32.22 6.42 -2.39
C ALA A 723 33.59 5.97 -2.94
N ASN A 724 34.58 5.77 -2.08
CA ASN A 724 35.91 5.28 -2.46
C ASN A 724 35.88 3.81 -2.88
N ASP A 725 35.14 2.98 -2.15
CA ASP A 725 35.01 1.56 -2.44
C ASP A 725 34.30 1.33 -3.78
N ALA A 726 33.25 2.11 -4.06
CA ALA A 726 32.51 2.03 -5.32
C ALA A 726 33.39 2.33 -6.55
N ILE A 727 34.32 3.28 -6.45
CA ILE A 727 35.20 3.68 -7.56
C ILE A 727 36.55 2.97 -7.54
N LYS A 728 36.79 2.03 -6.61
CA LYS A 728 38.08 1.34 -6.44
C LYS A 728 38.55 0.61 -7.70
N THR A 729 37.60 0.20 -8.55
CA THR A 729 37.86 -0.47 -9.83
C THR A 729 38.16 0.49 -10.98
N VAL A 730 37.91 1.79 -10.80
CA VAL A 730 38.15 2.83 -11.82
C VAL A 730 39.60 3.30 -11.75
N ARG A 731 40.28 3.30 -12.90
CA ARG A 731 41.64 3.85 -13.01
C ARG A 731 41.60 5.38 -12.93
N ILE A 732 41.87 5.92 -11.76
CA ILE A 732 42.00 7.37 -11.54
C ILE A 732 43.49 7.74 -11.62
N PRO A 733 43.89 8.70 -12.47
CA PRO A 733 45.27 9.15 -12.53
C PRO A 733 45.78 9.63 -11.16
N PRO A 734 47.03 9.34 -10.74
CA PRO A 734 47.53 9.66 -9.40
C PRO A 734 47.49 11.15 -9.01
N HIS A 735 47.45 12.04 -10.01
CA HIS A 735 47.38 13.49 -9.83
C HIS A 735 45.95 14.04 -9.68
N VAL A 736 44.92 13.23 -9.96
CA VAL A 736 43.51 13.62 -9.85
C VAL A 736 42.97 13.13 -8.52
N ARG A 737 42.57 14.07 -7.65
CA ARG A 737 41.83 13.76 -6.42
C ARG A 737 40.35 14.07 -6.66
N PRO A 738 39.51 13.06 -6.97
CA PRO A 738 38.11 13.32 -7.29
C PRO A 738 37.38 13.87 -6.06
N THR A 739 36.55 14.89 -6.28
CA THR A 739 35.66 15.44 -5.26
C THR A 739 34.57 14.42 -4.91
N LEU A 740 33.92 14.55 -3.74
CA LEU A 740 32.84 13.64 -3.35
C LEU A 740 31.76 13.51 -4.43
N ARG A 741 31.32 14.65 -5.00
CA ARG A 741 30.40 14.70 -6.14
C ARG A 741 30.85 13.81 -7.31
N GLN A 742 32.13 13.91 -7.70
CA GLN A 742 32.66 13.15 -8.83
C GLN A 742 32.68 11.64 -8.52
N LYS A 743 33.06 11.27 -7.29
CA LYS A 743 33.03 9.87 -6.84
C LYS A 743 31.62 9.30 -6.89
N LEU A 744 30.65 9.99 -6.30
CA LEU A 744 29.25 9.57 -6.26
C LEU A 744 28.62 9.52 -7.66
N TYR A 745 28.92 10.50 -8.52
CA TYR A 745 28.47 10.47 -9.90
C TYR A 745 29.00 9.23 -10.65
N VAL A 746 30.30 8.94 -10.52
CA VAL A 746 30.91 7.76 -11.16
C VAL A 746 30.32 6.47 -10.59
N ALA A 747 30.18 6.35 -9.27
CA ALA A 747 29.52 5.22 -8.62
C ALA A 747 28.13 4.98 -9.21
N GLY A 748 27.29 6.02 -9.27
CA GLY A 748 25.96 5.94 -9.85
C GLY A 748 25.91 5.56 -11.34
N GLN A 749 26.97 5.83 -12.13
CA GLN A 749 27.03 5.36 -13.52
C GLN A 749 27.47 3.89 -13.61
N LEU A 750 28.37 3.44 -12.72
CA LEU A 750 28.82 2.05 -12.67
C LEU A 750 27.74 1.07 -12.22
N GLU A 751 26.78 1.55 -11.42
CA GLU A 751 25.69 0.74 -10.86
C GLU A 751 24.45 0.69 -11.76
N LYS A 752 24.41 1.48 -12.85
CA LYS A 752 23.34 1.39 -13.85
C LYS A 752 23.48 0.10 -14.66
N PRO A 753 22.36 -0.58 -15.02
CA PRO A 753 22.40 -1.66 -15.98
C PRO A 753 22.96 -1.15 -17.31
N GLU A 754 23.89 -1.88 -17.92
CA GLU A 754 24.27 -1.61 -19.31
C GLU A 754 23.06 -1.95 -20.21
N PRO A 755 22.49 -0.97 -20.92
CA PRO A 755 21.43 -1.27 -21.87
C PRO A 755 22.03 -1.96 -23.10
N ASP A 756 21.46 -3.09 -23.51
CA ASP A 756 21.81 -3.73 -24.78
C ASP A 756 21.59 -2.74 -25.94
N ASN A 757 22.55 -2.67 -26.87
CA ASN A 757 22.49 -1.77 -28.02
C ASN A 757 21.29 -2.10 -28.93
N THR A 758 20.89 -3.37 -28.99
CA THR A 758 19.68 -3.80 -29.71
C THR A 758 18.44 -3.20 -29.06
N SER A 759 18.30 -3.33 -27.74
CA SER A 759 17.18 -2.72 -26.99
C SER A 759 17.14 -1.20 -27.11
N ARG A 760 18.29 -0.51 -27.13
CA ARG A 760 18.34 0.94 -27.36
C ARG A 760 17.76 1.38 -28.71
N LEU A 761 17.84 0.52 -29.72
CA LEU A 761 17.44 0.84 -31.09
C LEU A 761 16.03 0.37 -31.43
N THR A 762 15.45 -0.55 -30.65
CA THR A 762 14.15 -1.17 -30.96
C THR A 762 13.07 -0.97 -29.89
N SER A 763 13.44 -0.60 -28.66
CA SER A 763 12.49 -0.46 -27.56
C SER A 763 11.83 0.92 -27.54
N GLY A 764 10.53 0.98 -27.27
CA GLY A 764 9.82 2.22 -26.96
C GLY A 764 10.35 2.91 -25.70
N THR A 765 9.99 4.19 -25.51
CA THR A 765 10.43 5.02 -24.38
C THR A 765 10.16 4.37 -23.01
N ASP A 766 9.01 3.72 -22.87
CA ASP A 766 8.55 3.11 -21.63
C ASP A 766 9.41 1.88 -21.28
N ALA A 767 9.71 1.04 -22.27
CA ALA A 767 10.58 -0.11 -22.12
C ALA A 767 12.04 0.30 -21.78
N LEU A 768 12.55 1.38 -22.37
CA LEU A 768 13.86 1.93 -22.03
C LEU A 768 13.91 2.48 -20.60
N ARG A 769 12.85 3.16 -20.14
CA ARG A 769 12.72 3.65 -18.76
C ARG A 769 12.63 2.51 -17.76
N GLN A 770 11.80 1.51 -18.02
CA GLN A 770 11.70 0.30 -17.22
C GLN A 770 13.03 -0.47 -17.15
N GLN A 771 13.83 -0.45 -18.22
CA GLN A 771 15.19 -1.01 -18.21
C GLN A 771 16.14 -0.22 -17.30
N GLN A 772 15.98 1.10 -17.18
CA GLN A 772 16.74 1.93 -16.24
C GLN A 772 16.31 1.72 -14.77
N LEU A 773 15.08 1.25 -14.53
CA LEU A 773 14.60 0.88 -13.20
C LEU A 773 15.11 -0.49 -12.72
N LYS A 774 15.80 -1.25 -13.58
CA LYS A 774 16.49 -2.46 -13.14
C LYS A 774 17.70 -2.01 -12.32
N ASN A 775 17.87 -2.57 -11.12
CA ASN A 775 19.12 -2.37 -10.39
C ASN A 775 20.21 -3.22 -11.06
N GLY A 776 21.38 -2.62 -11.26
CA GLY A 776 22.59 -3.37 -11.63
C GLY A 776 23.02 -4.29 -10.49
N ALA A 777 23.83 -5.30 -10.81
CA ALA A 777 24.26 -6.33 -9.85
C ALA A 777 25.28 -5.85 -8.79
N ARG A 778 25.51 -4.54 -8.60
CA ARG A 778 26.59 -4.03 -7.73
C ARG A 778 26.19 -2.85 -6.85
N GLY A 779 26.62 -2.94 -5.59
CA GLY A 779 26.99 -1.83 -4.69
C GLY A 779 25.87 -1.10 -3.94
N MET A 780 24.79 -0.73 -4.62
CA MET A 780 23.73 0.16 -4.09
C MET A 780 24.32 1.37 -3.34
N THR A 781 25.45 1.90 -3.81
CA THR A 781 26.27 2.86 -3.07
C THR A 781 25.50 4.14 -2.78
N LEU A 782 24.80 4.66 -3.79
CA LEU A 782 24.00 5.87 -3.63
C LEU A 782 22.80 5.66 -2.69
N ASN A 783 22.22 4.46 -2.65
CA ASN A 783 21.14 4.10 -1.73
C ASN A 783 21.64 4.02 -0.29
N LYS A 784 22.84 3.44 -0.06
CA LYS A 784 23.50 3.44 1.26
C LYS A 784 23.83 4.86 1.71
N VAL A 785 24.39 5.69 0.82
CA VAL A 785 24.66 7.11 1.10
C VAL A 785 23.38 7.88 1.41
N ALA A 786 22.30 7.62 0.66
CA ALA A 786 20.98 8.20 0.95
C ALA A 786 20.47 7.78 2.33
N SER A 787 20.68 6.51 2.75
CA SER A 787 20.34 6.05 4.11
C SER A 787 21.07 6.82 5.21
N VAL A 788 22.37 7.10 5.02
CA VAL A 788 23.16 7.91 5.97
C VAL A 788 22.62 9.34 6.02
N MET A 789 22.32 9.93 4.87
CA MET A 789 21.78 11.30 4.78
C MET A 789 20.37 11.42 5.35
N ASP A 790 19.53 10.40 5.18
CA ASP A 790 18.17 10.36 5.73
C ASP A 790 18.21 10.34 7.26
N HIS A 791 19.05 9.47 7.84
CA HIS A 791 19.23 9.44 9.29
C HIS A 791 19.77 10.77 9.86
N LEU A 792 20.78 11.37 9.21
CA LEU A 792 21.27 12.70 9.60
C LEU A 792 20.16 13.76 9.52
N SER A 793 19.38 13.74 8.44
CA SER A 793 18.26 14.66 8.25
C SER A 793 17.25 14.54 9.38
N GLU A 794 16.80 13.32 9.69
CA GLU A 794 15.79 13.10 10.74
C GLU A 794 16.26 13.58 12.10
N VAL A 795 17.47 13.20 12.52
CA VAL A 795 18.02 13.59 13.84
C VAL A 795 18.18 15.11 13.95
N ILE A 796 18.67 15.77 12.89
CA ILE A 796 18.82 17.23 12.87
C ILE A 796 17.45 17.91 12.91
N LEU A 797 16.51 17.49 12.06
CA LEU A 797 15.18 18.10 11.97
C LEU A 797 14.37 17.94 13.27
N MET A 798 14.46 16.78 13.93
CA MET A 798 13.77 16.55 15.22
C MET A 798 14.48 17.25 16.38
N GLY A 799 15.81 17.35 16.32
CA GLY A 799 16.63 17.81 17.43
C GLY A 799 16.92 19.31 17.44
N THR A 800 16.72 20.04 16.34
CA THR A 800 17.26 21.40 16.19
C THR A 800 16.33 22.32 15.40
N LYS A 801 16.61 23.63 15.47
CA LYS A 801 15.93 24.68 14.70
C LYS A 801 16.89 25.30 13.67
N PRO A 802 16.39 25.85 12.55
CA PRO A 802 17.25 26.42 11.52
C PRO A 802 18.23 27.47 12.04
N GLU A 803 17.83 28.33 12.99
CA GLU A 803 18.69 29.42 13.49
C GLU A 803 19.96 28.91 14.18
N GLN A 804 19.96 27.67 14.69
CA GLN A 804 21.11 27.05 15.34
C GLN A 804 22.22 26.67 14.33
N TRP A 805 21.88 26.62 13.03
CA TRP A 805 22.76 26.18 11.94
C TRP A 805 23.32 27.31 11.08
N ILE A 806 23.20 28.57 11.52
CA ILE A 806 23.81 29.73 10.84
C ILE A 806 25.35 29.60 10.80
N ALA A 807 25.93 28.96 11.82
CA ALA A 807 27.34 28.64 11.97
C ALA A 807 27.49 27.34 12.78
N GLY A 808 28.73 26.91 13.05
CA GLY A 808 29.02 25.69 13.81
C GLY A 808 30.16 24.89 13.18
N LYS A 809 30.72 23.93 13.92
CA LYS A 809 31.79 23.07 13.39
C LYS A 809 31.24 22.01 12.43
N ASP A 810 30.00 21.57 12.66
CA ASP A 810 29.36 20.56 11.82
C ASP A 810 28.74 21.13 10.55
N ARG A 811 28.46 22.45 10.52
CA ARG A 811 27.83 23.09 9.35
C ARG A 811 28.61 22.87 8.04
N PRO A 812 29.94 23.12 7.96
CA PRO A 812 30.72 22.85 6.76
C PRO A 812 30.71 21.37 6.32
N VAL A 813 30.58 20.44 7.27
CA VAL A 813 30.50 19.00 6.98
C VAL A 813 29.19 18.68 6.28
N ILE A 814 28.07 19.16 6.81
CA ILE A 814 26.75 18.98 6.20
C ILE A 814 26.68 19.62 4.81
N ASP A 815 27.21 20.85 4.65
CA ASP A 815 27.26 21.53 3.34
C ASP A 815 28.07 20.74 2.30
N GLU A 816 29.21 20.13 2.69
CA GLU A 816 30.00 19.26 1.79
C GLU A 816 29.19 18.05 1.34
N LEU A 817 28.50 17.38 2.28
CA LEU A 817 27.73 16.17 2.01
C LEU A 817 26.53 16.46 1.12
N LEU A 818 25.74 17.50 1.43
CA LEU A 818 24.61 17.96 0.63
C LEU A 818 25.07 18.33 -0.79
N ALA A 819 26.15 19.11 -0.93
CA ALA A 819 26.71 19.46 -2.23
C ALA A 819 27.20 18.21 -2.99
N GLY A 820 27.85 17.25 -2.33
CA GLY A 820 28.27 16.00 -2.95
C GLY A 820 27.09 15.20 -3.51
N VAL A 821 26.06 15.03 -2.70
CA VAL A 821 24.89 14.19 -2.99
C VAL A 821 23.97 14.85 -4.02
N ILE A 822 23.54 16.10 -3.81
CA ILE A 822 22.64 16.83 -4.72
C ILE A 822 23.26 16.96 -6.12
N TYR A 823 24.55 17.30 -6.20
CA TYR A 823 25.20 17.50 -7.50
C TYR A 823 25.64 16.20 -8.20
N SER A 824 25.53 15.05 -7.52
CA SER A 824 25.64 13.73 -8.17
C SER A 824 24.40 13.40 -9.02
N GLY A 825 23.27 14.04 -8.72
CA GLY A 825 21.96 13.75 -9.30
C GLY A 825 21.27 12.51 -8.71
N MET A 826 21.94 11.79 -7.79
CA MET A 826 21.41 10.61 -7.08
C MET A 826 20.69 9.59 -8.00
N PRO A 827 21.30 9.14 -9.12
CA PRO A 827 20.66 8.16 -9.99
C PRO A 827 20.39 6.86 -9.24
N GLY A 828 19.19 6.29 -9.41
CA GLY A 828 18.79 5.04 -8.75
C GLY A 828 18.37 5.17 -7.29
N VAL A 829 18.38 6.36 -6.71
CA VAL A 829 17.77 6.64 -5.39
C VAL A 829 16.28 6.91 -5.56
N SER A 830 15.46 6.45 -4.63
CA SER A 830 14.00 6.68 -4.66
C SER A 830 13.62 8.16 -4.44
N SER A 831 12.35 8.50 -4.69
CA SER A 831 11.86 9.85 -4.39
C SER A 831 11.86 10.15 -2.89
N ALA A 832 11.61 9.14 -2.05
CA ALA A 832 11.67 9.24 -0.60
C ALA A 832 13.09 9.60 -0.13
N GLY A 833 14.11 8.85 -0.58
CA GLY A 833 15.51 9.13 -0.26
C GLY A 833 15.97 10.52 -0.72
N ARG A 834 15.53 10.98 -1.91
CA ARG A 834 15.77 12.36 -2.36
C ARG A 834 15.06 13.40 -1.49
N SER A 835 13.83 13.12 -1.05
CA SER A 835 13.03 14.03 -0.24
C SER A 835 13.67 14.31 1.11
N ALA A 836 14.31 13.32 1.73
CA ALA A 836 15.07 13.50 2.97
C ALA A 836 16.27 14.45 2.78
N VAL A 837 17.05 14.26 1.71
CA VAL A 837 18.17 15.16 1.37
C VAL A 837 17.68 16.59 1.14
N LEU A 838 16.54 16.75 0.46
CA LEU A 838 15.95 18.07 0.21
C LEU A 838 15.36 18.71 1.49
N ALA A 839 14.82 17.93 2.41
CA ALA A 839 14.36 18.42 3.70
C ALA A 839 15.52 18.98 4.54
N LEU A 840 16.65 18.26 4.61
CA LEU A 840 17.87 18.76 5.24
C LEU A 840 18.41 20.00 4.53
N GLN A 841 18.45 20.01 3.19
CA GLN A 841 18.85 21.18 2.41
C GLN A 841 17.95 22.39 2.69
N LYS A 842 16.63 22.21 2.78
CA LYS A 842 15.70 23.27 3.18
C LYS A 842 16.07 23.79 4.56
N HIS A 843 16.25 22.93 5.55
CA HIS A 843 16.59 23.35 6.91
C HIS A 843 17.89 24.17 6.94
N MET A 844 18.93 23.73 6.23
CA MET A 844 20.19 24.45 6.12
C MET A 844 20.04 25.79 5.37
N SER A 845 19.23 25.83 4.33
CA SER A 845 18.98 27.05 3.54
C SER A 845 18.12 28.06 4.31
N MET A 846 17.17 27.59 5.12
CA MET A 846 16.39 28.42 6.04
C MET A 846 17.28 29.06 7.10
N ALA A 847 18.27 28.32 7.63
CA ALA A 847 19.27 28.89 8.53
C ALA A 847 19.98 30.09 7.89
N ASP A 848 20.41 29.94 6.63
CA ASP A 848 21.09 31.00 5.88
C ASP A 848 20.18 32.20 5.61
N MET A 849 18.91 31.96 5.26
CA MET A 849 17.89 33.00 5.04
C MET A 849 17.50 33.76 6.31
N LEU A 850 17.71 33.17 7.49
CA LEU A 850 17.50 33.82 8.78
C LEU A 850 18.76 34.56 9.30
N SER A 851 19.89 34.46 8.59
CA SER A 851 21.11 35.20 8.92
C SER A 851 20.90 36.71 8.84
N SER A 852 21.64 37.48 9.63
CA SER A 852 21.65 38.94 9.54
C SER A 852 22.42 39.48 8.33
N ARG A 853 23.13 38.61 7.59
CA ARG A 853 23.97 38.99 6.45
C ARG A 853 23.21 38.79 5.13
N PRO A 854 22.96 39.86 4.34
CA PRO A 854 22.23 39.75 3.08
C PRO A 854 22.85 38.76 2.09
N GLU A 855 24.18 38.69 2.01
CA GLU A 855 24.88 37.74 1.12
C GLU A 855 24.59 36.28 1.50
N GLN A 856 24.51 35.98 2.80
CA GLN A 856 24.19 34.64 3.28
C GLN A 856 22.71 34.31 3.03
N GLN A 857 21.81 35.29 3.22
CA GLN A 857 20.39 35.11 2.89
C GLN A 857 20.20 34.73 1.42
N GLN A 858 20.88 35.44 0.51
CA GLN A 858 20.84 35.15 -0.92
C GLN A 858 21.52 33.83 -1.28
N GLN A 859 22.58 33.44 -0.56
CA GLN A 859 23.18 32.11 -0.71
C GLN A 859 22.19 31.00 -0.35
N GLY A 860 21.46 31.15 0.76
CA GLY A 860 20.42 30.19 1.19
C GLY A 860 19.32 30.03 0.14
N LEU A 861 18.78 31.14 -0.35
CA LEU A 861 17.75 31.14 -1.39
C LEU A 861 18.24 30.45 -2.69
N ASN A 862 19.44 30.79 -3.14
CA ASN A 862 20.04 30.23 -4.35
C ASN A 862 20.40 28.74 -4.22
N ALA A 863 20.87 28.32 -3.05
CA ALA A 863 21.18 26.92 -2.75
C ALA A 863 19.91 26.07 -2.79
N LEU A 864 18.83 26.56 -2.16
CA LEU A 864 17.54 25.89 -2.13
C LEU A 864 16.94 25.75 -3.55
N ALA A 865 16.86 26.84 -4.30
CA ALA A 865 16.37 26.81 -5.69
C ALA A 865 17.25 25.90 -6.58
N GLY A 866 18.57 25.93 -6.38
CA GLY A 866 19.51 25.07 -7.08
C GLY A 866 19.33 23.58 -6.78
N ALA A 867 18.99 23.24 -5.54
CA ALA A 867 18.69 21.86 -5.15
C ALA A 867 17.38 21.36 -5.78
N MET A 868 16.31 22.16 -5.73
CA MET A 868 15.00 21.80 -6.32
C MET A 868 15.06 21.57 -7.83
N ILE A 869 15.85 22.37 -8.55
CA ILE A 869 16.07 22.19 -10.00
C ILE A 869 16.80 20.87 -10.30
N ARG A 870 17.72 20.45 -9.43
CA ARG A 870 18.55 19.25 -9.64
C ARG A 870 17.85 17.96 -9.21
N LEU A 871 17.04 18.02 -8.16
CA LEU A 871 16.30 16.89 -7.62
C LEU A 871 14.79 17.21 -7.69
N PRO A 872 14.15 17.03 -8.86
CA PRO A 872 12.74 17.34 -9.01
C PRO A 872 11.84 16.33 -8.27
N GLY A 873 10.58 16.71 -8.07
CA GLY A 873 9.53 15.81 -7.55
C GLY A 873 9.39 15.80 -6.03
N TRP A 874 9.86 16.84 -5.34
CA TRP A 874 9.70 16.95 -3.90
C TRP A 874 8.27 17.35 -3.49
N PRO A 875 7.58 16.55 -2.66
CA PRO A 875 6.18 16.83 -2.35
C PRO A 875 5.93 18.13 -1.57
N GLN A 876 6.91 18.64 -0.81
CA GLN A 876 6.75 19.85 0.02
C GLN A 876 7.13 21.16 -0.71
N MET A 877 7.18 21.18 -2.05
CA MET A 877 7.57 22.36 -2.83
C MET A 877 6.68 23.58 -2.53
N ALA A 878 5.36 23.41 -2.47
CA ALA A 878 4.40 24.47 -2.20
C ALA A 878 4.62 25.12 -0.82
N ASN A 879 4.64 24.30 0.24
CA ASN A 879 4.87 24.79 1.61
C ASN A 879 6.24 25.47 1.74
N THR A 880 7.26 24.93 1.06
CA THR A 880 8.61 25.51 1.10
C THR A 880 8.66 26.90 0.46
N LEU A 881 7.93 27.14 -0.62
CA LEU A 881 7.84 28.47 -1.22
C LEU A 881 7.15 29.48 -0.27
N VAL A 882 6.15 29.03 0.46
CA VAL A 882 5.46 29.85 1.48
C VAL A 882 6.37 30.13 2.68
N ASP A 883 7.21 29.17 3.08
CA ASP A 883 8.15 29.31 4.20
C ASP A 883 9.31 30.29 3.93
N ILE A 884 9.65 30.57 2.67
CA ILE A 884 10.71 31.54 2.33
C ILE A 884 10.31 32.93 2.88
N PRO A 885 11.15 33.62 3.67
CA PRO A 885 10.82 34.94 4.19
C PRO A 885 10.58 35.95 3.06
N ASP A 886 9.48 36.70 3.13
CA ASP A 886 9.05 37.62 2.06
C ASP A 886 10.10 38.71 1.79
N ASN A 887 10.75 39.22 2.83
CA ASN A 887 11.84 40.19 2.73
C ASN A 887 13.11 39.65 2.05
N VAL A 888 13.39 38.35 2.22
CA VAL A 888 14.53 37.70 1.54
C VAL A 888 14.21 37.52 0.06
N PHE A 889 12.97 37.15 -0.26
CA PHE A 889 12.51 37.04 -1.65
C PHE A 889 12.50 38.41 -2.35
N GLU A 890 11.95 39.44 -1.69
CA GLU A 890 11.89 40.81 -2.20
C GLU A 890 13.27 41.40 -2.49
N SER A 891 14.24 41.16 -1.60
CA SER A 891 15.62 41.65 -1.75
C SER A 891 16.46 40.90 -2.80
N ALA A 892 15.97 39.75 -3.30
CA ALA A 892 16.65 38.98 -4.33
C ALA A 892 16.55 39.66 -5.71
N ARG A 893 17.49 39.37 -6.62
CA ARG A 893 17.39 39.88 -8.00
C ARG A 893 16.21 39.24 -8.71
N ILE A 894 15.61 39.95 -9.67
CA ILE A 894 14.50 39.43 -10.49
C ILE A 894 14.82 38.06 -11.12
N SER A 895 16.06 37.85 -11.57
CA SER A 895 16.51 36.56 -12.11
C SER A 895 16.51 35.42 -11.07
N GLU A 896 16.76 35.75 -9.80
CA GLU A 896 16.77 34.79 -8.68
C GLU A 896 15.33 34.49 -8.23
N GLN A 897 14.48 35.52 -8.11
CA GLN A 897 13.03 35.38 -7.88
C GLN A 897 12.40 34.48 -8.95
N SER A 898 12.68 34.77 -10.23
CA SER A 898 12.18 33.97 -11.36
C SER A 898 12.65 32.51 -11.28
N ARG A 899 13.90 32.29 -10.88
CA ARG A 899 14.45 30.94 -10.71
C ARG A 899 13.77 30.18 -9.56
N VAL A 900 13.43 30.84 -8.46
CA VAL A 900 12.66 30.24 -7.35
C VAL A 900 11.26 29.87 -7.81
N ILE A 901 10.55 30.79 -8.49
CA ILE A 901 9.21 30.55 -9.05
C ILE A 901 9.25 29.37 -10.02
N GLN A 902 10.20 29.33 -10.95
CA GLN A 902 10.36 28.22 -11.89
C GLN A 902 10.67 26.89 -11.20
N ALA A 903 11.42 26.91 -10.10
CA ALA A 903 11.81 25.70 -9.39
C ALA A 903 10.68 25.13 -8.50
N MET A 904 9.84 25.99 -7.90
CA MET A 904 8.91 25.59 -6.83
C MET A 904 7.43 25.86 -7.14
N PHE A 905 7.12 26.85 -7.99
CA PHE A 905 5.74 27.25 -8.29
C PHE A 905 5.26 26.73 -9.65
N ALA A 906 6.07 26.89 -10.69
CA ALA A 906 5.75 26.43 -12.04
C ALA A 906 5.43 24.91 -12.10
N PRO A 907 6.06 24.02 -11.32
CA PRO A 907 5.70 22.60 -11.32
C PRO A 907 4.36 22.27 -10.65
N LEU A 908 3.73 23.21 -9.94
CA LEU A 908 2.49 22.98 -9.20
C LEU A 908 1.27 23.03 -10.13
N ASP A 909 0.21 22.29 -9.80
CA ASP A 909 -1.07 22.36 -10.52
C ASP A 909 -1.85 23.66 -10.21
N SER A 910 -2.83 24.01 -11.04
CA SER A 910 -3.57 25.28 -10.91
C SER A 910 -4.27 25.46 -9.56
N GLN A 911 -4.79 24.39 -8.95
CA GLN A 911 -5.47 24.51 -7.63
C GLN A 911 -4.44 24.75 -6.53
N THR A 912 -3.33 24.01 -6.53
CA THR A 912 -2.23 24.23 -5.58
C THR A 912 -1.60 25.61 -5.76
N ARG A 913 -1.40 26.08 -6.99
CA ARG A 913 -0.91 27.44 -7.27
C ARG A 913 -1.84 28.52 -6.69
N LEU A 914 -3.14 28.41 -6.93
CA LEU A 914 -4.14 29.33 -6.35
C LEU A 914 -4.12 29.29 -4.82
N HIS A 915 -3.96 28.10 -4.24
CA HIS A 915 -3.85 27.94 -2.80
C HIS A 915 -2.60 28.61 -2.24
N VAL A 916 -1.45 28.44 -2.87
CA VAL A 916 -0.19 29.10 -2.47
C VAL A 916 -0.33 30.62 -2.54
N ILE A 917 -0.89 31.15 -3.63
CA ILE A 917 -1.17 32.60 -3.75
C ILE A 917 -2.06 33.07 -2.60
N GLN A 918 -3.15 32.34 -2.33
CA GLN A 918 -4.06 32.66 -1.23
C GLN A 918 -3.35 32.64 0.13
N GLN A 919 -2.50 31.64 0.40
CA GLN A 919 -1.73 31.58 1.63
C GLN A 919 -0.77 32.75 1.77
N CYS A 920 -0.05 33.13 0.71
CA CYS A 920 0.83 34.31 0.74
C CYS A 920 0.06 35.58 1.06
N VAL A 921 -1.13 35.77 0.48
CA VAL A 921 -2.02 36.92 0.79
C VAL A 921 -2.52 36.88 2.24
N GLU A 922 -2.96 35.71 2.72
CA GLU A 922 -3.43 35.53 4.11
C GLU A 922 -2.32 35.76 5.15
N GLN A 923 -1.06 35.49 4.78
CA GLN A 923 0.12 35.67 5.63
C GLN A 923 0.82 37.03 5.45
N ASP A 924 0.23 37.97 4.69
CA ASP A 924 0.81 39.30 4.40
C ASP A 924 2.19 39.26 3.72
N GLN A 925 2.44 38.20 2.92
CA GLN A 925 3.63 38.01 2.09
C GLN A 925 3.39 38.59 0.69
N LEU A 926 3.26 39.92 0.63
CA LEU A 926 2.74 40.63 -0.55
C LEU A 926 3.72 40.61 -1.73
N SER A 927 5.03 40.69 -1.48
CA SER A 927 6.05 40.69 -2.55
C SER A 927 6.07 39.36 -3.31
N LYS A 928 5.95 38.23 -2.58
CA LYS A 928 5.76 36.92 -3.20
C LYS A 928 4.41 36.81 -3.91
N ALA A 929 3.32 37.23 -3.28
CA ALA A 929 1.98 37.13 -3.88
C ALA A 929 1.90 37.86 -5.23
N GLU A 930 2.44 39.09 -5.31
CA GLU A 930 2.50 39.88 -6.54
C GLU A 930 3.28 39.15 -7.65
N ALA A 931 4.48 38.66 -7.31
CA ALA A 931 5.33 37.95 -8.28
C ALA A 931 4.69 36.65 -8.80
N LEU A 932 3.98 35.91 -7.94
CA LEU A 932 3.26 34.70 -8.31
C LEU A 932 2.03 34.99 -9.18
N LEU A 933 1.26 36.03 -8.84
CA LEU A 933 0.11 36.47 -9.66
C LEU A 933 0.57 36.93 -11.05
N LYS A 934 1.65 37.72 -11.10
CA LYS A 934 2.25 38.16 -12.36
C LYS A 934 2.70 36.99 -13.24
N PHE A 935 3.32 35.97 -12.64
CA PHE A 935 3.73 34.76 -13.36
C PHE A 935 2.53 34.03 -14.00
N VAL A 936 1.41 33.92 -13.30
CA VAL A 936 0.17 33.30 -13.83
C VAL A 936 -0.43 34.14 -14.96
N GLU A 937 -0.40 35.47 -14.83
CA GLU A 937 -1.01 36.40 -15.79
C GLU A 937 -0.22 36.58 -17.08
N GLU A 938 1.11 36.49 -17.01
CA GLU A 938 1.99 36.62 -18.19
C GLU A 938 1.88 35.41 -19.15
N GLY A 939 1.10 34.39 -18.79
CA GLY A 939 0.78 33.29 -19.69
C GLY A 939 2.00 32.43 -20.02
N ASP A 940 3.04 32.44 -19.19
CA ASP A 940 4.18 31.51 -19.24
C ASP A 940 3.75 30.09 -18.78
N ASP A 941 2.49 29.77 -19.06
CA ASP A 941 1.66 28.65 -18.63
C ASP A 941 1.67 27.50 -19.63
N SER A 942 2.58 27.55 -20.61
CA SER A 942 2.81 26.45 -21.57
C SER A 942 3.21 25.11 -20.91
N LEU A 943 3.46 25.12 -19.61
CA LEU A 943 3.76 23.97 -18.75
C LEU A 943 2.66 23.64 -17.73
N ALA A 944 1.56 24.39 -17.66
CA ALA A 944 0.47 24.08 -16.73
C ALA A 944 -0.41 22.93 -17.26
N PRO A 945 -0.70 21.90 -16.46
CA PRO A 945 -1.56 20.81 -16.87
C PRO A 945 -3.04 21.21 -16.93
N ASP A 946 -3.69 20.83 -18.03
CA ASP A 946 -5.15 20.88 -18.20
C ASP A 946 -5.92 20.18 -17.06
N SER A 947 -7.18 20.59 -16.82
CA SER A 947 -8.02 20.04 -15.73
C SER A 947 -8.18 18.51 -15.79
N PHE A 948 -8.41 17.87 -14.64
CA PHE A 948 -8.59 16.41 -14.48
C PHE A 948 -9.59 15.78 -15.47
N TYR A 949 -10.55 16.55 -15.97
CA TYR A 949 -11.60 16.10 -16.92
C TYR A 949 -11.37 16.56 -18.37
N SER A 950 -10.42 17.47 -18.62
CA SER A 950 -10.17 18.13 -19.91
C SER A 950 -9.59 17.16 -20.96
N ALA A 951 -8.70 16.25 -20.54
CA ALA A 951 -7.95 15.41 -21.48
C ALA A 951 -8.65 14.08 -21.86
N THR A 952 -9.99 14.04 -21.83
CA THR A 952 -10.76 12.93 -22.43
C THR A 952 -10.93 13.10 -23.95
N HIS A 953 -10.24 14.06 -24.56
CA HIS A 953 -10.40 14.48 -25.95
C HIS A 953 -9.93 13.50 -27.04
N ASP A 954 -9.38 12.33 -26.72
CA ASP A 954 -8.97 11.33 -27.73
C ASP A 954 -10.03 10.25 -28.02
N VAL A 955 -11.27 10.40 -27.50
CA VAL A 955 -12.41 9.54 -27.91
C VAL A 955 -13.55 10.42 -28.43
N ASP A 956 -13.91 10.19 -29.69
CA ASP A 956 -14.92 10.87 -30.50
C ASP A 956 -16.15 11.45 -29.76
N ASP A 957 -16.57 12.62 -30.26
CA ASP A 957 -17.74 13.46 -29.94
C ASP A 957 -18.91 12.76 -29.20
N GLY A 958 -19.25 13.25 -28.01
CA GLY A 958 -20.58 12.98 -27.43
C GLY A 958 -20.82 13.22 -25.94
N LEU A 959 -19.80 13.50 -25.11
CA LEU A 959 -19.93 13.53 -23.64
C LEU A 959 -19.84 14.93 -22.99
N GLN A 960 -20.09 16.01 -23.73
CA GLN A 960 -19.87 17.39 -23.26
C GLN A 960 -20.90 17.96 -22.26
N ASN A 961 -21.96 17.25 -21.88
CA ASN A 961 -23.08 17.83 -21.11
C ASN A 961 -23.33 17.17 -19.76
N LEU A 962 -22.38 17.33 -18.82
CA LEU A 962 -22.56 17.14 -17.37
C LEU A 962 -21.73 18.22 -16.62
N PRO A 963 -22.04 18.54 -15.34
CA PRO A 963 -21.54 19.76 -14.70
C PRO A 963 -20.02 19.76 -14.68
N ARG A 964 -19.45 20.70 -15.43
CA ARG A 964 -18.01 20.96 -15.43
C ARG A 964 -17.58 21.25 -13.98
N PRO A 965 -16.58 20.55 -13.43
CA PRO A 965 -16.02 20.90 -12.13
C PRO A 965 -15.35 22.26 -12.28
N MET A 966 -15.54 23.14 -11.29
CA MET A 966 -15.14 24.55 -11.25
C MET A 966 -14.51 25.09 -12.55
N ASN A 967 -15.37 25.50 -13.49
CA ASN A 967 -15.00 26.10 -14.77
C ASN A 967 -13.99 27.23 -14.56
N GLU A 968 -13.06 27.46 -15.49
CA GLU A 968 -12.10 28.60 -15.54
C GLU A 968 -12.66 29.94 -15.04
N ARG A 969 -13.98 30.16 -15.19
CA ARG A 969 -14.71 31.29 -14.60
C ARG A 969 -14.58 31.41 -13.08
N GLU A 970 -14.68 30.33 -12.31
CA GLU A 970 -14.52 30.33 -10.84
C GLU A 970 -13.06 30.53 -10.44
N GLN A 971 -12.12 29.95 -11.18
CA GLN A 971 -10.69 30.23 -11.00
C GLN A 971 -10.37 31.69 -11.28
N ASN A 972 -10.87 32.25 -12.39
CA ASN A 972 -10.72 33.67 -12.73
C ASN A 972 -11.42 34.58 -11.71
N LEU A 973 -12.57 34.18 -11.18
CA LEU A 973 -13.24 34.90 -10.10
C LEU A 973 -12.44 34.87 -8.79
N GLN A 974 -11.85 33.73 -8.46
CA GLN A 974 -10.99 33.58 -7.28
C GLN A 974 -9.68 34.38 -7.45
N LEU A 975 -9.04 34.34 -8.62
CA LEU A 975 -7.86 35.13 -8.95
C LEU A 975 -8.15 36.63 -8.81
N ASN A 976 -9.29 37.09 -9.35
CA ASN A 976 -9.72 38.48 -9.21
C ASN A 976 -10.03 38.86 -7.75
N ARG A 977 -10.61 37.96 -6.95
CA ARG A 977 -10.82 38.21 -5.51
C ARG A 977 -9.49 38.35 -4.76
N LEU A 978 -8.53 37.47 -5.05
CA LEU A 978 -7.20 37.51 -4.44
C LEU A 978 -6.47 38.80 -4.78
N ARG A 979 -6.52 39.25 -6.04
CA ARG A 979 -6.01 40.57 -6.47
C ARG A 979 -6.64 41.73 -5.70
N LEU A 980 -7.96 41.75 -5.57
CA LEU A 980 -8.66 42.82 -4.83
C LEU A 980 -8.26 42.82 -3.35
N GLN A 981 -8.03 41.64 -2.77
CA GLN A 981 -7.60 41.48 -1.39
C GLN A 981 -6.15 41.95 -1.19
N GLU A 982 -5.25 41.55 -2.08
CA GLU A 982 -3.85 42.02 -2.12
C GLU A 982 -3.78 43.55 -2.27
N GLN A 983 -4.48 44.13 -3.24
CA GLN A 983 -4.53 45.58 -3.45
C GLN A 983 -5.07 46.32 -2.22
N ALA A 984 -6.10 45.77 -1.57
CA ALA A 984 -6.62 46.33 -0.32
C ALA A 984 -5.62 46.27 0.83
N LEU A 985 -4.79 45.23 0.92
CA LEU A 985 -3.73 45.10 1.93
C LEU A 985 -2.54 46.04 1.64
N MET A 986 -2.08 46.11 0.38
CA MET A 986 -1.05 47.05 -0.06
C MET A 986 -1.46 48.51 0.21
N SER A 987 -2.73 48.86 0.02
CA SER A 987 -3.23 50.22 0.30
C SER A 987 -3.29 50.58 1.79
N ARG A 988 -3.12 49.61 2.70
CA ARG A 988 -3.12 49.82 4.16
C ARG A 988 -1.71 49.91 4.75
N LYS A 989 -0.68 49.41 4.04
CA LYS A 989 0.74 49.64 4.35
C LYS A 989 1.16 51.01 3.83
#